data_AF-A0ABD3PJA3-F1
#
_entry.id   AF-A0ABD3PJA3-F1
#
_cell.length_a   1.000
_cell.length_b   1.000
_cell.length_c   1.000
_cell.angle_alpha   90.00
_cell.angle_beta   90.00
_cell.angle_gamma   90.00
#
_symmetry.space_group_name_H-M   'P 1'
#
loop_
_entity.id
_entity.type
_entity.pdbx_description
1 polymer ?
#
loop_
_entity_poly.entity_id
_entity_poly.type
_entity_poly.pdbx_seq_one_letter_code
_entity_poly.pdbx_strand_id
1 'polypeptide(L)'
;MTDPAKVAAAFFANERPHSTDSEESLIQGSVDGDTGLTDNQNRLLYLIDLHTTKATDRESSDRWVRKQALSVLIYEGIISGIFDYDYAPQSSLVENRRVWINVSQEGQSDIELLREEELVNALLVSSKSYKPVVLYQVSDKGKEILAQMSRNDKEIVNNFAHKPSTRELLRTSWDGESFWLQSSSGYRKRSTNTDTEDVSYVSSAYIPQCLRYGGRPTLSNAHRAQECGQAGIDNIRDNDLEEIITLNSVSMIVAEYIPFGANQILQLNNNVGSTERVQGGFISNIIDGDSSGTALELSPELTSVEILDYTQTNHINFEAEIRFREDPGVVQVETFGVSLNAEGTCFYGMQVEAVMSRVKDNISLDHLSRILVDVQQDSSSIVDSVISQYQRDLLELVFIGDAPNRNKINLIIANEITPHLTAGEYMDKGEYENEFKQVIGDTKAAYDITEQDSLIFGSQGLLVCGPHARIYEPLLCAYLQFTTLDLFLQNFFSRIWILNDDLKASNEVVAAIEYDPSALGRSRNRLSMLSNEIILLDQILGYLNEALEMMEIPPEPPEQAGRSLYQRLEISGMREQLIRRVNDVKKNMTASQRNLDLLRERVEVETNNKSAQMTLELEKNTKQLCALQVANGDAVRSLKVLQTIFAGMIAFDFLDRITGDWTVVDSAWLSEFFETVIKENVLLWFAVSMIAWVLAAFAVSKRMFLLNWRSRGTTKLHITINRNIDTGKLRELIQEKEKTIEERRYEGKRQLV
;
A
#
# COMPACT_ATOMS: atom_id res chain seq x y z
N MET A 1 11.21 -29.28 43.04
CA MET A 1 11.50 -30.31 44.06
C MET A 1 12.07 -29.59 45.27
N THR A 2 11.19 -29.07 46.13
CA THR A 2 10.62 -29.71 47.34
C THR A 2 11.67 -29.84 48.44
N ASP A 3 11.75 -28.86 49.35
CA ASP A 3 11.06 -28.80 50.67
C ASP A 3 11.89 -29.54 51.75
N PRO A 4 12.01 -29.12 53.03
CA PRO A 4 10.91 -28.62 53.87
C PRO A 4 11.28 -27.55 54.93
N ALA A 5 10.63 -26.38 54.92
CA ALA A 5 10.63 -25.46 56.09
C ALA A 5 9.35 -24.59 56.22
N LYS A 6 8.26 -24.99 55.57
CA LYS A 6 6.87 -24.70 55.98
C LYS A 6 6.29 -26.06 56.36
N VAL A 7 5.71 -26.26 57.53
CA VAL A 7 4.27 -26.10 57.77
C VAL A 7 4.04 -26.41 59.25
N ALA A 8 3.09 -25.68 59.85
CA ALA A 8 2.40 -25.98 61.11
C ALA A 8 3.12 -25.66 62.44
N ALA A 9 2.92 -24.42 62.89
CA ALA A 9 2.25 -24.23 64.18
C ALA A 9 1.39 -22.97 64.10
N ALA A 10 0.17 -23.15 63.59
CA ALA A 10 -0.94 -22.28 63.90
C ALA A 10 -1.37 -22.51 65.37
N PHE A 11 -2.20 -21.60 65.88
CA PHE A 11 -2.95 -21.61 67.14
C PHE A 11 -2.37 -20.77 68.28
N PHE A 12 -3.26 -19.94 68.83
CA PHE A 12 -3.15 -18.97 69.93
C PHE A 12 -2.75 -17.54 69.49
N ALA A 13 -3.67 -16.68 69.01
CA ALA A 13 -4.93 -16.16 69.55
C ALA A 13 -4.76 -14.81 70.28
N ASN A 14 -5.50 -13.83 69.74
CA ASN A 14 -6.19 -12.73 70.41
C ASN A 14 -5.47 -11.95 71.51
N GLU A 15 -5.22 -10.67 71.26
CA GLU A 15 -5.80 -9.60 72.08
C GLU A 15 -5.74 -8.25 71.35
N ARG A 16 -6.90 -7.61 71.19
CA ARG A 16 -7.07 -6.20 70.78
C ARG A 16 -6.70 -5.30 71.97
N PRO A 17 -6.41 -4.02 71.71
CA PRO A 17 -6.92 -3.00 72.61
C PRO A 17 -7.74 -1.93 71.88
N HIS A 18 -8.85 -1.56 72.53
CA HIS A 18 -9.59 -0.32 72.35
C HIS A 18 -8.82 0.84 72.99
N SER A 19 -8.79 1.99 72.31
CA SER A 19 -8.74 3.36 72.88
C SER A 19 -8.90 4.34 71.70
N THR A 20 -10.03 5.01 71.46
CA THR A 20 -10.48 6.27 72.11
C THR A 20 -9.31 7.10 72.65
N ASP A 21 -8.78 8.01 71.83
CA ASP A 21 -9.01 9.45 72.02
C ASP A 21 -8.10 10.29 71.10
N SER A 22 -8.68 11.39 70.65
CA SER A 22 -8.03 12.63 70.17
C SER A 22 -7.18 12.56 68.90
N GLU A 23 -7.83 12.97 67.82
CA GLU A 23 -7.27 13.70 66.68
C GLU A 23 -6.24 14.74 67.13
N GLU A 24 -4.96 14.47 66.91
CA GLU A 24 -3.92 15.50 66.77
C GLU A 24 -2.66 14.82 66.20
N SER A 25 -2.65 14.61 64.88
CA SER A 25 -1.40 14.30 64.18
C SER A 25 -1.42 14.83 62.75
N LEU A 26 -0.77 15.98 62.61
CA LEU A 26 0.10 16.32 61.48
C LEU A 26 -0.55 16.31 60.10
N ILE A 27 -1.27 17.39 59.82
CA ILE A 27 -1.30 17.97 58.47
C ILE A 27 0.14 18.43 58.16
N GLN A 28 0.97 17.52 57.65
CA GLN A 28 2.10 17.89 56.82
C GLN A 28 1.51 18.18 55.44
N GLY A 29 1.21 19.45 55.19
CA GLY A 29 0.84 19.91 53.85
C GLY A 29 1.93 19.48 52.87
N SER A 30 1.54 18.69 51.87
CA SER A 30 2.27 18.63 50.61
C SER A 30 2.36 20.06 50.11
N VAL A 31 3.57 20.62 50.12
CA VAL A 31 3.84 21.84 49.38
C VAL A 31 3.78 21.41 47.92
N ASP A 32 2.59 21.51 47.32
CA ASP A 32 2.43 21.43 45.88
C ASP A 32 3.25 22.59 45.31
N GLY A 33 4.31 22.25 44.59
CA GLY A 33 5.07 23.23 43.84
C GLY A 33 4.16 23.72 42.73
N ASP A 34 3.63 24.93 42.86
CA ASP A 34 2.84 25.59 41.82
C ASP A 34 3.75 25.85 40.62
N THR A 35 3.67 24.96 39.62
CA THR A 35 4.43 25.06 38.37
C THR A 35 3.80 26.06 37.39
N GLY A 36 2.62 26.63 37.73
CA GLY A 36 1.83 27.48 36.84
C GLY A 36 1.16 26.72 35.68
N LEU A 37 1.21 25.39 35.67
CA LEU A 37 0.60 24.50 34.68
C LEU A 37 -0.50 23.66 35.32
N THR A 38 -1.49 23.22 34.53
CA THR A 38 -2.52 22.29 35.00
C THR A 38 -1.92 20.91 35.30
N ASP A 39 -2.61 20.09 36.10
CA ASP A 39 -2.17 18.73 36.42
C ASP A 39 -1.99 17.89 35.14
N ASN A 40 -2.92 18.02 34.19
CA ASN A 40 -2.85 17.37 32.88
C ASN A 40 -1.61 17.81 32.08
N GLN A 41 -1.32 19.11 32.01
CA GLN A 41 -0.14 19.66 31.33
C GLN A 41 1.18 19.18 31.98
N ASN A 42 1.24 19.14 33.31
CA ASN A 42 2.40 18.63 34.04
C ASN A 42 2.62 17.14 33.75
N ARG A 43 1.56 16.32 33.78
CA ARG A 43 1.60 14.88 33.45
C ARG A 43 2.03 14.64 32.01
N LEU A 44 1.51 15.44 31.07
CA LEU A 44 1.84 15.38 29.65
C LEU A 44 3.30 15.74 29.40
N LEU A 45 3.80 16.83 29.99
CA LEU A 45 5.20 17.24 29.88
C LEU A 45 6.14 16.15 30.39
N TYR A 46 5.78 15.51 31.51
CA TYR A 46 6.56 14.41 32.08
C TYR A 46 6.54 13.15 31.20
N LEU A 47 5.38 12.82 30.60
CA LEU A 47 5.26 11.74 29.63
C LEU A 47 6.18 11.97 28.41
N ILE A 48 6.24 13.19 27.89
CA ILE A 48 7.15 13.54 26.78
C ILE A 48 8.61 13.40 27.21
N ASP A 49 8.99 13.80 28.43
CA ASP A 49 10.36 13.65 28.95
C ASP A 49 10.77 12.17 29.03
N LEU A 50 9.90 11.28 29.50
CA LEU A 50 10.17 9.84 29.54
C LEU A 50 10.50 9.24 28.16
N HIS A 51 9.84 9.73 27.10
CA HIS A 51 10.04 9.24 25.74
C HIS A 51 11.14 9.97 24.97
N THR A 52 11.71 11.04 25.53
CA THR A 52 12.67 11.90 24.83
C THR A 52 13.99 11.99 25.57
N THR A 53 15.07 12.29 24.85
CA THR A 53 16.39 12.43 25.48
C THR A 53 17.22 13.37 24.64
N LYS A 54 17.70 14.45 25.26
CA LYS A 54 18.59 15.42 24.60
C LYS A 54 20.03 14.93 24.74
N ALA A 55 20.74 14.87 23.63
CA ALA A 55 22.15 14.53 23.56
C ALA A 55 22.98 15.61 24.28
N THR A 56 23.77 15.20 25.26
CA THR A 56 24.73 16.08 25.96
C THR A 56 26.07 16.12 25.24
N ASP A 57 26.41 15.04 24.53
CA ASP A 57 27.70 14.83 23.88
C ASP A 57 27.56 14.52 22.38
N ARG A 58 28.62 14.79 21.60
CA ARG A 58 28.66 14.53 20.14
C ARG A 58 28.48 13.06 19.74
N GLU A 59 28.71 12.12 20.66
CA GLU A 59 28.52 10.68 20.43
C GLU A 59 27.13 10.18 20.85
N SER A 60 26.40 10.94 21.65
CA SER A 60 25.05 10.60 22.08
C SER A 60 24.02 11.02 21.03
N SER A 61 23.03 10.16 20.77
CA SER A 61 21.96 10.45 19.80
C SER A 61 20.77 11.13 20.47
N ASP A 62 20.27 12.20 19.86
CA ASP A 62 18.98 12.80 20.26
C ASP A 62 17.82 11.83 20.04
N ARG A 63 16.91 11.78 21.02
CA ARG A 63 15.65 11.04 20.92
C ARG A 63 14.48 12.02 21.00
N TRP A 64 13.59 11.87 20.02
CA TRP A 64 12.36 12.64 19.83
C TRP A 64 11.16 11.70 19.75
N VAL A 65 9.98 12.14 20.19
CA VAL A 65 8.72 11.39 20.09
C VAL A 65 7.90 11.91 18.90
N ARG A 66 7.28 11.03 18.11
CA ARG A 66 6.43 11.44 16.96
C ARG A 66 5.07 11.92 17.45
N LYS A 67 4.45 12.89 16.76
CA LYS A 67 3.08 13.34 17.04
C LYS A 67 2.09 12.16 17.11
N GLN A 68 2.09 11.28 16.11
CA GLN A 68 1.21 10.10 16.08
C GLN A 68 1.42 9.15 17.27
N ALA A 69 2.67 8.92 17.67
CA ALA A 69 3.00 8.10 18.83
C ALA A 69 2.48 8.72 20.12
N LEU A 70 2.61 10.04 20.25
CA LEU A 70 2.14 10.78 21.42
C LEU A 70 0.61 10.77 21.50
N SER A 71 -0.10 10.96 20.38
CA SER A 71 -1.57 10.86 20.33
C SER A 71 -2.09 9.51 20.85
N VAL A 72 -1.42 8.41 20.48
CA VAL A 72 -1.77 7.05 20.98
C VAL A 72 -1.56 6.93 22.49
N LEU A 73 -0.46 7.50 23.02
CA LEU A 73 -0.18 7.47 24.44
C LEU A 73 -1.16 8.32 25.25
N ILE A 74 -1.59 9.47 24.71
CA ILE A 74 -2.60 10.32 25.34
C ILE A 74 -3.93 9.55 25.43
N TYR A 75 -4.40 8.96 24.34
CA TYR A 75 -5.62 8.16 24.33
C TYR A 75 -5.60 6.99 25.33
N GLU A 76 -4.53 6.20 25.36
CA GLU A 76 -4.41 5.11 26.34
C GLU A 76 -4.33 5.65 27.78
N GLY A 77 -3.82 6.87 27.96
CA GLY A 77 -3.78 7.57 29.24
C GLY A 77 -5.17 8.03 29.70
N ILE A 78 -6.02 8.49 28.77
CA ILE A 78 -7.43 8.83 29.03
C ILE A 78 -8.19 7.58 29.49
N ILE A 79 -8.10 6.47 28.74
CA ILE A 79 -8.72 5.17 29.13
C ILE A 79 -8.23 4.69 30.50
N SER A 80 -6.99 5.00 30.86
CA SER A 80 -6.40 4.62 32.15
C SER A 80 -6.72 5.60 33.29
N GLY A 81 -7.48 6.68 33.03
CA GLY A 81 -7.87 7.71 34.01
C GLY A 81 -6.70 8.59 34.48
N ILE A 82 -5.71 8.82 33.61
CA ILE A 82 -4.52 9.64 33.93
C ILE A 82 -4.69 11.07 33.46
N PHE A 83 -5.36 11.22 32.32
CA PHE A 83 -5.73 12.47 31.72
C PHE A 83 -7.24 12.56 31.70
N ASP A 84 -7.73 13.71 32.14
CA ASP A 84 -9.14 14.06 32.06
C ASP A 84 -9.30 14.90 30.79
N TYR A 85 -9.21 14.25 29.63
CA TYR A 85 -9.40 14.87 28.31
C TYR A 85 -10.44 14.08 27.52
N ASP A 86 -11.23 14.76 26.71
CA ASP A 86 -12.10 14.09 25.72
C ASP A 86 -11.30 13.62 24.49
N TYR A 87 -11.82 12.61 23.78
CA TYR A 87 -11.35 12.16 22.48
C TYR A 87 -12.48 11.93 21.47
N ALA A 88 -12.15 12.21 20.22
CA ALA A 88 -13.03 11.92 19.09
C ALA A 88 -12.28 11.14 18.00
N PRO A 89 -12.99 10.31 17.21
CA PRO A 89 -12.40 9.66 16.07
C PRO A 89 -12.02 10.68 14.99
N GLN A 90 -10.79 10.63 14.51
CA GLN A 90 -10.30 11.49 13.44
C GLN A 90 -9.54 10.68 12.39
N SER A 91 -9.78 11.00 11.12
CA SER A 91 -9.11 10.36 10.00
C SER A 91 -7.69 10.92 9.87
N SER A 92 -6.69 10.10 10.19
CA SER A 92 -5.28 10.48 10.16
C SER A 92 -4.50 9.64 9.16
N LEU A 93 -3.43 10.23 8.63
CA LEU A 93 -2.53 9.50 7.74
C LEU A 93 -1.37 8.91 8.54
N VAL A 94 -1.28 7.58 8.54
CA VAL A 94 -0.18 6.83 9.13
C VAL A 94 0.59 6.14 8.00
N GLU A 95 1.85 6.55 7.82
CA GLU A 95 2.68 6.17 6.67
C GLU A 95 2.06 6.56 5.32
N ASN A 96 1.38 5.63 4.66
CA ASN A 96 0.67 5.82 3.38
C ASN A 96 -0.80 5.44 3.44
N ARG A 97 -1.28 4.98 4.59
CA ARG A 97 -2.67 4.57 4.79
C ARG A 97 -3.41 5.58 5.63
N ARG A 98 -4.68 5.78 5.30
CA ARG A 98 -5.57 6.60 6.11
C ARG A 98 -6.32 5.68 7.06
N VAL A 99 -6.18 5.99 8.34
CA VAL A 99 -6.72 5.18 9.43
C VAL A 99 -7.47 6.10 10.38
N TRP A 100 -8.64 5.66 10.80
CA TRP A 100 -9.38 6.31 11.87
C TRP A 100 -8.69 6.03 13.20
N ILE A 101 -8.34 7.11 13.90
CA ILE A 101 -7.68 7.05 15.20
C ILE A 101 -8.42 7.96 16.17
N ASN A 102 -8.61 7.50 17.39
CA ASN A 102 -9.17 8.32 18.46
C ASN A 102 -8.10 9.31 18.93
N VAL A 103 -8.44 10.59 18.87
CA VAL A 103 -7.51 11.69 19.09
C VAL A 103 -8.18 12.72 19.99
N SER A 104 -7.48 13.09 21.07
CA SER A 104 -7.89 14.20 21.92
C SER A 104 -7.44 15.53 21.31
N GLN A 105 -8.39 16.43 21.07
CA GLN A 105 -8.09 17.80 20.61
C GLN A 105 -7.54 18.65 21.75
N GLU A 106 -8.04 18.47 22.97
CA GLU A 106 -7.53 19.13 24.18
C GLU A 106 -6.07 18.76 24.43
N GLY A 107 -5.74 17.47 24.36
CA GLY A 107 -4.36 17.01 24.50
C GLY A 107 -3.45 17.55 23.39
N GLN A 108 -3.97 17.84 22.18
CA GLN A 108 -3.18 18.52 21.14
C GLN A 108 -3.00 20.01 21.44
N SER A 109 -4.05 20.69 21.87
CA SER A 109 -4.02 22.10 22.25
C SER A 109 -3.06 22.34 23.43
N ASP A 110 -2.99 21.43 24.39
CA ASP A 110 -2.00 21.48 25.47
C ASP A 110 -0.56 21.27 24.96
N ILE A 111 -0.32 20.40 23.98
CA ILE A 111 1.01 20.29 23.35
C ILE A 111 1.39 21.61 22.65
N GLU A 112 0.44 22.25 21.99
CA GLU A 112 0.65 23.53 21.32
C GLU A 112 0.94 24.64 22.32
N LEU A 113 0.21 24.71 23.43
CA LEU A 113 0.47 25.63 24.54
C LEU A 113 1.86 25.41 25.16
N LEU A 114 2.23 24.16 25.46
CA LEU A 114 3.56 23.82 25.98
C LEU A 114 4.69 24.20 25.01
N ARG A 115 4.39 24.23 23.70
CA ARG A 115 5.31 24.70 22.67
C ARG A 115 5.36 26.23 22.59
N GLU A 116 4.23 26.92 22.70
CA GLU A 116 4.16 28.39 22.77
C GLU A 116 4.92 28.92 23.99
N GLU A 117 4.86 28.22 25.13
CA GLU A 117 5.59 28.54 26.36
C GLU A 117 7.08 28.10 26.35
N GLU A 118 7.59 27.61 25.22
CA GLU A 118 8.97 27.15 25.01
C GLU A 118 9.39 25.97 25.93
N LEU A 119 8.43 25.19 26.45
CA LEU A 119 8.68 24.01 27.29
C LEU A 119 8.94 22.75 26.46
N VAL A 120 8.41 22.72 25.23
CA VAL A 120 8.59 21.61 24.27
C VAL A 120 9.13 22.16 22.94
N ASN A 121 10.20 21.54 22.45
CA ASN A 121 10.74 21.77 21.12
C ASN A 121 10.02 20.89 20.08
N ALA A 122 9.83 21.43 18.88
CA ALA A 122 9.28 20.70 17.73
C ALA A 122 10.31 20.60 16.60
N LEU A 123 10.48 19.40 16.05
CA LEU A 123 11.32 19.10 14.89
C LEU A 123 10.42 18.64 13.73
N LEU A 124 10.58 19.27 12.56
CA LEU A 124 9.88 18.90 11.33
C LEU A 124 10.80 18.04 10.45
N VAL A 125 10.36 16.84 10.11
CA VAL A 125 11.10 15.90 9.25
C VAL A 125 10.18 15.39 8.14
N SER A 126 10.72 15.21 6.94
CA SER A 126 9.97 14.57 5.83
C SER A 126 9.95 13.04 6.01
N SER A 127 8.77 12.43 5.92
CA SER A 127 8.64 10.97 5.88
C SER A 127 9.15 10.39 4.56
N LYS A 128 9.25 9.05 4.47
CA LYS A 128 9.51 8.34 3.22
C LYS A 128 8.50 8.67 2.11
N SER A 129 7.31 9.10 2.51
CA SER A 129 6.20 9.48 1.63
C SER A 129 6.17 10.98 1.34
N TYR A 130 7.26 11.70 1.64
CA TYR A 130 7.41 13.14 1.46
C TYR A 130 6.39 13.99 2.22
N LYS A 131 5.73 13.43 3.24
CA LYS A 131 4.80 14.17 4.10
C LYS A 131 5.52 14.66 5.35
N PRO A 132 5.28 15.91 5.80
CA PRO A 132 5.89 16.43 7.00
C PRO A 132 5.40 15.67 8.22
N VAL A 133 6.33 15.26 9.08
CA VAL A 133 6.07 14.62 10.37
C VAL A 133 6.65 15.50 11.46
N VAL A 134 5.82 15.80 12.46
CA VAL A 134 6.21 16.57 13.64
C VAL A 134 6.72 15.62 14.72
N LEU A 135 7.86 15.97 15.30
CA LEU A 135 8.51 15.31 16.40
C LEU A 135 8.65 16.28 17.57
N TYR A 136 8.45 15.81 18.80
CA TYR A 136 8.53 16.62 20.01
C TYR A 136 9.68 16.17 20.92
N GLN A 137 10.26 17.11 21.65
CA GLN A 137 11.28 16.87 22.69
C GLN A 137 11.17 17.95 23.77
N VAL A 138 11.31 17.57 25.05
CA VAL A 138 11.28 18.54 26.15
C VAL A 138 12.49 19.49 26.09
N SER A 139 12.26 20.79 26.28
CA SER A 139 13.30 21.81 26.32
C SER A 139 14.04 21.82 27.65
N ASP A 140 15.15 22.56 27.75
CA ASP A 140 15.87 22.68 29.03
C ASP A 140 14.99 23.40 30.09
N LYS A 141 14.18 24.39 29.67
CA LYS A 141 13.18 25.08 30.50
C LYS A 141 12.10 24.11 30.99
N GLY A 142 11.60 23.23 30.11
CA GLY A 142 10.64 22.19 30.49
C GLY A 142 11.18 21.24 31.56
N LYS A 143 12.47 20.88 31.50
CA LYS A 143 13.11 20.02 32.51
C LYS A 143 13.25 20.69 33.87
N GLU A 144 13.46 22.01 33.91
CA GLU A 144 13.51 22.77 35.16
C GLU A 144 12.14 22.76 35.87
N ILE A 145 11.05 22.88 35.11
CA ILE A 145 9.68 22.78 35.64
C ILE A 145 9.39 21.36 36.14
N LEU A 146 9.78 20.34 35.38
CA LEU A 146 9.63 18.94 35.79
C LEU A 146 10.39 18.61 37.08
N ALA A 147 11.47 19.33 37.41
CA ALA A 147 12.16 19.15 38.69
C ALA A 147 11.28 19.55 39.89
N GLN A 148 10.35 20.48 39.70
CA GLN A 148 9.45 21.02 40.73
C GLN A 148 8.14 20.23 40.85
N MET A 149 7.79 19.43 39.84
CA MET A 149 6.58 18.60 39.81
C MET A 149 6.52 17.60 40.98
N SER A 150 5.30 17.42 41.50
CA SER A 150 4.97 16.51 42.61
C SER A 150 5.46 15.08 42.35
N ARG A 151 5.81 14.36 43.43
CA ARG A 151 6.18 12.93 43.31
C ARG A 151 4.99 12.05 42.97
N ASN A 152 3.79 12.44 43.41
CA ASN A 152 2.56 11.69 43.20
C ASN A 152 2.22 11.60 41.70
N ASP A 153 2.21 12.74 41.00
CA ASP A 153 1.90 12.78 39.57
C ASP A 153 2.95 12.05 38.73
N LYS A 154 4.24 12.13 39.13
CA LYS A 154 5.30 11.34 38.51
C LYS A 154 5.08 9.85 38.68
N GLU A 155 4.61 9.38 39.84
CA GLU A 155 4.33 7.96 40.06
C GLU A 155 3.15 7.48 39.22
N ILE A 156 2.09 8.28 39.08
CA ILE A 156 0.93 7.97 38.22
C ILE A 156 1.39 7.74 36.78
N VAL A 157 2.11 8.70 36.19
CA VAL A 157 2.61 8.58 34.80
C VAL A 157 3.62 7.44 34.65
N ASN A 158 4.48 7.20 35.65
CA ASN A 158 5.43 6.10 35.61
C ASN A 158 4.75 4.72 35.62
N ASN A 159 3.68 4.55 36.40
CA ASN A 159 2.92 3.30 36.47
C ASN A 159 2.26 2.95 35.12
N PHE A 160 1.95 3.97 34.32
CA PHE A 160 1.36 3.82 32.99
C PHE A 160 2.40 3.64 31.88
N ALA A 161 3.41 4.51 31.85
CA ALA A 161 4.40 4.52 30.76
C ALA A 161 5.33 3.28 30.80
N HIS A 162 5.37 2.57 31.93
CA HIS A 162 6.19 1.37 32.08
C HIS A 162 5.34 0.10 32.14
N LYS A 163 5.95 -1.02 31.76
CA LYS A 163 5.34 -2.34 31.84
C LYS A 163 4.88 -2.66 33.28
N PRO A 164 3.67 -3.24 33.48
CA PRO A 164 3.25 -3.69 34.80
C PRO A 164 4.28 -4.66 35.38
N SER A 165 4.82 -4.40 36.57
CA SER A 165 5.90 -5.11 37.30
C SER A 165 7.36 -4.78 36.98
N THR A 166 7.68 -4.13 35.85
CA THR A 166 9.08 -3.77 35.49
C THR A 166 9.16 -2.33 35.02
N ARG A 167 10.20 -1.58 35.41
CA ARG A 167 10.46 -0.20 34.93
C ARG A 167 10.98 -0.14 33.49
N GLU A 168 10.44 -0.96 32.61
CA GLU A 168 10.72 -0.92 31.17
C GLU A 168 9.71 -0.03 30.47
N LEU A 169 10.21 1.02 29.80
CA LEU A 169 9.38 1.99 29.09
C LEU A 169 8.68 1.35 27.89
N LEU A 170 7.36 1.54 27.79
CA LEU A 170 6.56 1.11 26.66
C LEU A 170 6.78 2.04 25.48
N ARG A 171 6.88 1.50 24.26
CA ARG A 171 7.05 2.26 23.03
C ARG A 171 5.93 1.93 22.07
N THR A 172 5.36 2.94 21.45
CA THR A 172 4.37 2.77 20.38
C THR A 172 5.04 2.27 19.11
N SER A 173 4.52 1.19 18.55
CA SER A 173 4.90 0.63 17.25
C SER A 173 3.66 0.43 16.39
N TRP A 174 3.76 0.74 15.11
CA TRP A 174 2.74 0.47 14.10
C TRP A 174 3.09 -0.81 13.34
N ASP A 175 2.11 -1.70 13.12
CA ASP A 175 2.32 -2.95 12.37
C ASP A 175 1.67 -2.97 10.97
N GLY A 176 1.07 -1.86 10.55
CA GLY A 176 0.36 -1.73 9.28
C GLY A 176 -1.16 -1.63 9.41
N GLU A 177 -1.70 -2.00 10.58
CA GLU A 177 -3.15 -2.03 10.85
C GLU A 177 -3.51 -1.48 12.23
N SER A 178 -2.71 -1.77 13.27
CA SER A 178 -2.98 -1.31 14.63
C SER A 178 -1.73 -0.80 15.34
N PHE A 179 -1.93 0.05 16.34
CA PHE A 179 -0.86 0.48 17.24
C PHE A 179 -0.66 -0.52 18.38
N TRP A 180 0.61 -0.69 18.77
CA TRP A 180 1.01 -1.58 19.85
C TRP A 180 1.97 -0.88 20.80
N LEU A 181 1.80 -1.11 22.10
CA LEU A 181 2.72 -0.70 23.15
C LEU A 181 3.69 -1.85 23.43
N GLN A 182 4.97 -1.65 23.10
CA GLN A 182 6.02 -2.66 23.17
C GLN A 182 7.13 -2.28 24.16
N SER A 183 7.56 -3.24 24.97
CA SER A 183 8.76 -3.12 25.83
C SER A 183 9.98 -3.77 25.19
N SER A 184 11.18 -3.43 25.69
CA SER A 184 12.43 -4.10 25.27
C SER A 184 12.47 -5.60 25.59
N SER A 185 11.77 -6.05 26.64
CA SER A 185 11.67 -7.48 27.00
C SER A 185 10.69 -8.29 26.14
N GLY A 186 10.03 -7.65 25.16
CA GLY A 186 9.10 -8.32 24.25
C GLY A 186 7.64 -8.36 24.71
N TYR A 187 7.29 -7.72 25.85
CA TYR A 187 5.88 -7.47 26.16
C TYR A 187 5.26 -6.56 25.10
N ARG A 188 4.06 -6.91 24.63
CA ARG A 188 3.32 -6.23 23.57
C ARG A 188 1.83 -6.18 23.96
N LYS A 189 1.26 -4.98 24.08
CA LYS A 189 -0.18 -4.72 24.31
C LYS A 189 -0.75 -4.03 23.08
N ARG A 190 -1.89 -4.48 22.55
CA ARG A 190 -2.60 -3.79 21.46
C ARG A 190 -3.25 -2.54 22.03
N SER A 191 -3.10 -1.40 21.35
CA SER A 191 -3.84 -0.19 21.68
C SER A 191 -5.22 -0.26 21.02
N THR A 192 -6.23 0.23 21.72
CA THR A 192 -7.61 0.31 21.20
C THR A 192 -7.90 1.65 20.52
N ASN A 193 -6.86 2.42 20.19
CA ASN A 193 -6.99 3.75 19.58
C ASN A 193 -7.60 3.71 18.17
N THR A 194 -7.37 2.63 17.43
CA THR A 194 -7.92 2.42 16.09
C THR A 194 -9.34 1.86 16.11
N ASP A 195 -9.86 1.50 17.29
CA ASP A 195 -11.22 0.97 17.42
C ASP A 195 -12.17 2.17 17.60
N THR A 196 -12.95 2.48 16.57
CA THR A 196 -13.99 3.52 16.63
C THR A 196 -15.23 2.98 17.33
N GLU A 197 -15.94 3.86 18.03
CA GLU A 197 -17.13 3.50 18.79
C GLU A 197 -18.38 3.85 17.99
N ASP A 198 -19.30 2.88 17.88
CA ASP A 198 -20.52 3.05 17.11
C ASP A 198 -21.63 3.66 17.97
N VAL A 199 -22.39 4.58 17.38
CA VAL A 199 -23.54 5.22 18.01
C VAL A 199 -24.85 4.82 17.32
N SER A 200 -25.93 4.71 18.09
CA SER A 200 -27.26 4.43 17.51
C SER A 200 -27.86 5.71 16.94
N TYR A 201 -28.19 5.71 15.65
CA TYR A 201 -28.76 6.88 14.98
C TYR A 201 -29.76 6.51 13.87
N VAL A 202 -30.61 7.48 13.53
CA VAL A 202 -31.57 7.39 12.43
C VAL A 202 -31.34 8.57 11.49
N SER A 203 -31.18 8.26 10.20
CA SER A 203 -30.99 9.25 9.15
C SER A 203 -31.98 9.08 8.00
N SER A 204 -32.26 10.19 7.32
CA SER A 204 -33.05 10.25 6.10
C SER A 204 -32.17 10.69 4.92
N ALA A 205 -32.48 10.23 3.71
CA ALA A 205 -31.77 10.68 2.52
C ALA A 205 -31.92 12.19 2.30
N TYR A 206 -30.80 12.86 2.05
CA TYR A 206 -30.78 14.29 1.76
C TYR A 206 -29.93 14.58 0.53
N ILE A 207 -30.50 15.27 -0.45
CA ILE A 207 -29.79 15.76 -1.63
C ILE A 207 -30.15 17.25 -1.76
N PRO A 208 -29.16 18.17 -1.77
CA PRO A 208 -29.38 19.59 -2.00
C PRO A 208 -30.26 19.85 -3.22
N GLN A 209 -31.19 20.79 -3.10
CA GLN A 209 -32.17 21.02 -4.16
C GLN A 209 -31.50 21.50 -5.46
N CYS A 210 -30.32 22.12 -5.36
CA CYS A 210 -29.53 22.55 -6.52
C CYS A 210 -28.95 21.40 -7.36
N LEU A 211 -28.81 20.21 -6.78
CA LEU A 211 -28.33 19.00 -7.49
C LEU A 211 -29.49 18.19 -8.08
N ARG A 212 -30.74 18.58 -7.78
CA ARG A 212 -31.94 17.87 -8.20
C ARG A 212 -32.56 18.52 -9.42
N TYR A 213 -32.77 17.72 -10.47
CA TYR A 213 -33.37 18.19 -11.73
C TYR A 213 -34.84 17.72 -11.86
N GLY A 214 -35.50 17.48 -10.73
CA GLY A 214 -36.87 16.98 -10.63
C GLY A 214 -36.94 15.66 -9.87
N GLY A 215 -37.80 14.76 -10.33
CA GLY A 215 -37.90 13.40 -9.79
C GLY A 215 -38.78 13.25 -8.55
N ARG A 216 -38.69 12.08 -7.92
CA ARG A 216 -39.46 11.74 -6.71
C ARG A 216 -38.86 12.44 -5.49
N PRO A 217 -39.66 12.93 -4.53
CA PRO A 217 -39.11 13.49 -3.29
C PRO A 217 -38.36 12.42 -2.50
N THR A 218 -37.46 12.84 -1.61
CA THR A 218 -36.77 11.90 -0.74
C THR A 218 -37.71 11.35 0.34
N LEU A 219 -37.47 10.14 0.81
CA LEU A 219 -38.21 9.52 1.90
C LEU A 219 -37.63 9.93 3.26
N SER A 220 -38.50 10.15 4.26
CA SER A 220 -38.09 10.49 5.62
C SER A 220 -38.31 9.33 6.59
N ASN A 221 -37.25 9.02 7.34
CA ASN A 221 -37.23 8.04 8.41
C ASN A 221 -37.55 8.65 9.78
N ALA A 222 -38.03 9.90 9.86
CA ALA A 222 -38.35 10.56 11.12
C ALA A 222 -39.34 9.76 12.01
N HIS A 223 -40.22 8.95 11.40
CA HIS A 223 -41.14 8.09 12.14
C HIS A 223 -40.44 6.94 12.93
N ARG A 224 -39.21 6.60 12.53
CA ARG A 224 -38.36 5.56 13.15
C ARG A 224 -37.40 6.12 14.19
N ALA A 225 -37.38 7.43 14.40
CA ALA A 225 -36.48 8.11 15.34
C ALA A 225 -36.52 7.55 16.78
N GLN A 226 -37.61 6.87 17.17
CA GLN A 226 -37.72 6.27 18.50
C GLN A 226 -36.97 4.94 18.63
N GLU A 227 -36.55 4.32 17.53
CA GLU A 227 -35.85 3.02 17.51
C GLU A 227 -34.46 3.13 18.14
N CYS A 228 -33.73 4.24 17.93
CA CYS A 228 -32.39 4.44 18.49
C CYS A 228 -32.41 4.68 20.01
N GLY A 229 -33.43 5.37 20.53
CA GLY A 229 -33.52 5.71 21.96
C GLY A 229 -33.92 4.55 22.88
N GLN A 230 -34.49 3.46 22.34
CA GLN A 230 -34.93 2.30 23.14
C GLN A 230 -33.86 1.21 23.28
N ALA A 231 -32.86 1.20 22.39
CA ALA A 231 -31.81 0.19 22.34
C ALA A 231 -30.48 0.65 22.98
N GLY A 232 -30.29 1.95 23.20
CA GLY A 232 -28.99 2.58 23.48
C GLY A 232 -28.27 2.06 24.72
N ILE A 233 -27.38 1.10 24.51
CA ILE A 233 -26.17 0.96 25.33
C ILE A 233 -25.24 2.08 24.85
N ASP A 234 -24.77 2.91 25.78
CA ASP A 234 -23.70 3.85 25.47
C ASP A 234 -22.40 3.06 25.31
N ASN A 235 -21.89 3.02 24.08
CA ASN A 235 -20.65 2.32 23.74
C ASN A 235 -19.42 3.22 23.91
N ILE A 236 -19.62 4.50 24.24
CA ILE A 236 -18.53 5.44 24.43
C ILE A 236 -17.77 5.04 25.70
N ARG A 237 -16.46 4.82 25.57
CA ARG A 237 -15.61 4.38 26.68
C ARG A 237 -15.16 5.53 27.58
N ASP A 238 -15.45 6.75 27.17
CA ASP A 238 -15.25 7.94 27.97
C ASP A 238 -16.38 8.07 29.00
N ASN A 239 -16.01 8.37 30.26
CA ASN A 239 -16.97 8.60 31.33
C ASN A 239 -17.32 10.08 31.51
N ASP A 240 -16.55 11.00 30.90
CA ASP A 240 -16.60 12.44 31.14
C ASP A 240 -16.71 13.23 29.82
N LEU A 241 -17.69 12.88 28.96
CA LEU A 241 -17.99 13.65 27.74
C LEU A 241 -18.55 15.04 28.11
N GLU A 242 -17.79 16.10 27.83
CA GLU A 242 -18.20 17.49 28.08
C GLU A 242 -18.81 18.12 26.81
N GLU A 243 -20.13 18.03 26.67
CA GLU A 243 -20.83 18.61 25.53
C GLU A 243 -20.92 20.14 25.61
N ILE A 244 -20.05 20.83 24.87
CA ILE A 244 -20.00 22.30 24.86
C ILE A 244 -20.92 22.89 23.77
N ILE A 245 -20.94 22.29 22.57
CA ILE A 245 -21.69 22.78 21.41
C ILE A 245 -22.73 21.77 20.96
N THR A 246 -23.95 22.24 20.74
CA THR A 246 -25.03 21.45 20.15
C THR A 246 -25.66 22.12 18.94
N LEU A 247 -26.09 21.30 17.98
CA LEU A 247 -26.69 21.74 16.72
C LEU A 247 -28.14 21.26 16.59
N ASN A 248 -28.97 22.10 15.97
CA ASN A 248 -30.37 21.78 15.68
C ASN A 248 -30.60 21.52 14.19
N SER A 249 -31.39 20.48 13.88
CA SER A 249 -31.80 20.14 12.52
C SER A 249 -30.63 19.98 11.54
N VAL A 250 -29.71 19.07 11.86
CA VAL A 250 -28.44 18.88 11.16
C VAL A 250 -28.57 18.08 9.86
N SER A 251 -28.12 18.67 8.76
CA SER A 251 -27.89 17.99 7.49
C SER A 251 -26.39 17.86 7.26
N MET A 252 -25.94 16.68 6.86
CA MET A 252 -24.54 16.41 6.55
C MET A 252 -24.41 16.03 5.09
N ILE A 253 -23.36 16.53 4.45
CA ILE A 253 -22.98 16.15 3.08
C ILE A 253 -21.50 15.81 3.11
N VAL A 254 -21.17 14.60 2.69
CA VAL A 254 -19.79 14.19 2.45
C VAL A 254 -19.56 14.18 0.95
N ALA A 255 -18.52 14.87 0.50
CA ALA A 255 -18.18 14.97 -0.91
C ALA A 255 -16.82 14.34 -1.20
N GLU A 256 -16.71 13.67 -2.34
CA GLU A 256 -15.45 13.17 -2.88
C GLU A 256 -15.35 13.39 -4.38
N TYR A 257 -14.14 13.25 -4.92
CA TYR A 257 -13.90 13.27 -6.36
C TYR A 257 -13.45 11.89 -6.83
N ILE A 258 -14.12 11.37 -7.85
CA ILE A 258 -13.77 10.14 -8.54
C ILE A 258 -13.65 10.48 -10.04
N PRO A 259 -12.64 9.94 -10.76
CA PRO A 259 -12.55 10.14 -12.20
C PRO A 259 -13.79 9.56 -12.92
N PHE A 260 -14.66 10.45 -13.39
CA PHE A 260 -15.82 10.14 -14.23
C PHE A 260 -15.70 10.83 -15.59
N GLY A 261 -16.45 10.30 -16.53
CA GLY A 261 -16.77 10.95 -17.79
C GLY A 261 -18.18 10.55 -18.21
N ALA A 262 -18.69 11.17 -19.27
CA ALA A 262 -20.07 10.97 -19.72
C ALA A 262 -20.39 9.49 -20.01
N ASN A 263 -19.43 8.73 -20.54
CA ASN A 263 -19.60 7.30 -20.82
C ASN A 263 -19.64 6.45 -19.55
N GLN A 264 -18.89 6.83 -18.50
CA GLN A 264 -18.95 6.16 -17.20
C GLN A 264 -20.31 6.38 -16.54
N ILE A 265 -20.88 7.59 -16.62
CA ILE A 265 -22.23 7.86 -16.12
C ILE A 265 -23.29 7.06 -16.89
N LEU A 266 -23.15 6.95 -18.22
CA LEU A 266 -24.05 6.11 -19.01
C LEU A 266 -23.97 4.63 -18.60
N GLN A 267 -22.76 4.11 -18.42
CA GLN A 267 -22.56 2.74 -17.94
C GLN A 267 -23.16 2.54 -16.55
N LEU A 268 -22.93 3.50 -15.64
CA LEU A 268 -23.47 3.48 -14.29
C LEU A 268 -25.01 3.50 -14.29
N ASN A 269 -25.63 4.35 -15.11
CA ASN A 269 -27.09 4.38 -15.29
C ASN A 269 -27.64 3.01 -15.76
N ASN A 270 -26.90 2.30 -16.62
CA ASN A 270 -27.29 0.96 -17.04
C ASN A 270 -27.09 -0.07 -15.92
N ASN A 271 -25.98 0.01 -15.17
CA ASN A 271 -25.68 -0.91 -14.06
C ASN A 271 -26.70 -0.81 -12.92
N VAL A 272 -27.15 0.41 -12.59
CA VAL A 272 -28.14 0.68 -11.54
C VAL A 272 -29.58 0.44 -12.02
N GLY A 273 -29.78 0.15 -13.32
CA GLY A 273 -31.10 -0.08 -13.89
C GLY A 273 -31.93 1.20 -14.09
N SER A 274 -31.30 2.36 -14.20
CA SER A 274 -32.00 3.66 -14.34
C SER A 274 -32.79 3.78 -15.63
N THR A 275 -32.30 3.15 -16.70
CA THR A 275 -32.95 3.10 -18.00
C THR A 275 -34.03 2.02 -18.10
N GLU A 276 -34.15 1.14 -17.10
CA GLU A 276 -35.11 0.05 -17.12
C GLU A 276 -36.53 0.49 -16.73
N ARG A 277 -37.51 -0.36 -17.04
CA ARG A 277 -38.91 -0.10 -16.69
C ARG A 277 -39.15 -0.18 -15.18
N VAL A 278 -38.42 -1.06 -14.50
CA VAL A 278 -38.42 -1.18 -13.03
C VAL A 278 -37.07 -0.62 -12.58
N GLN A 279 -37.11 0.58 -12.03
CA GLN A 279 -35.92 1.31 -11.61
C GLN A 279 -35.54 0.91 -10.19
N GLY A 280 -34.23 0.81 -9.93
CA GLY A 280 -33.67 0.50 -8.62
C GLY A 280 -33.61 -0.99 -8.33
N GLY A 281 -33.31 -1.32 -7.07
CA GLY A 281 -33.17 -2.69 -6.61
C GLY A 281 -32.02 -2.88 -5.63
N PHE A 282 -31.65 -4.12 -5.38
CA PHE A 282 -30.49 -4.45 -4.55
C PHE A 282 -29.22 -4.47 -5.40
N ILE A 283 -28.18 -3.79 -4.94
CA ILE A 283 -26.87 -3.75 -5.58
C ILE A 283 -25.84 -4.41 -4.66
N SER A 284 -24.90 -5.11 -5.28
CA SER A 284 -23.76 -5.74 -4.62
C SER A 284 -22.50 -5.53 -5.45
N ASN A 285 -21.36 -5.48 -4.78
CA ASN A 285 -20.03 -5.41 -5.40
C ASN A 285 -19.53 -6.77 -5.94
N ILE A 286 -20.27 -7.87 -5.70
CA ILE A 286 -19.87 -9.23 -6.07
C ILE A 286 -19.95 -9.43 -7.59
N ILE A 287 -18.84 -9.90 -8.18
CA ILE A 287 -18.77 -10.25 -9.60
C ILE A 287 -19.28 -11.67 -9.80
N ASP A 288 -20.35 -11.82 -10.58
CA ASP A 288 -20.83 -13.13 -11.00
C ASP A 288 -19.88 -13.74 -12.03
N GLY A 289 -19.11 -14.75 -11.61
CA GLY A 289 -18.20 -15.50 -12.46
C GLY A 289 -18.88 -16.55 -13.36
N ASP A 290 -20.14 -16.90 -13.08
CA ASP A 290 -20.93 -17.85 -13.86
C ASP A 290 -22.31 -17.25 -14.21
N SER A 291 -22.28 -16.29 -15.13
CA SER A 291 -23.49 -15.63 -15.64
C SER A 291 -24.49 -16.56 -16.33
N SER A 292 -24.12 -17.83 -16.55
CA SER A 292 -24.98 -18.85 -17.16
C SER A 292 -25.70 -19.73 -16.14
N GLY A 293 -25.34 -19.61 -14.85
CA GLY A 293 -25.93 -20.32 -13.74
C GLY A 293 -27.41 -19.96 -13.50
N THR A 294 -28.13 -20.85 -12.81
CA THR A 294 -29.55 -20.64 -12.48
C THR A 294 -29.74 -19.76 -11.25
N ALA A 295 -28.78 -19.75 -10.32
CA ALA A 295 -28.87 -19.02 -9.06
C ALA A 295 -27.49 -18.56 -8.60
N LEU A 296 -27.45 -17.39 -7.95
CA LEU A 296 -26.29 -16.85 -7.25
C LEU A 296 -26.68 -16.67 -5.78
N GLU A 297 -25.96 -17.33 -4.88
CA GLU A 297 -26.16 -17.18 -3.43
C GLU A 297 -25.30 -16.02 -2.92
N LEU A 298 -25.95 -15.02 -2.32
CA LEU A 298 -25.31 -13.82 -1.78
C LEU A 298 -25.59 -13.69 -0.28
N SER A 299 -24.72 -12.98 0.45
CA SER A 299 -24.99 -12.57 1.81
C SER A 299 -26.19 -11.62 1.87
N PRO A 300 -26.90 -11.55 3.01
CA PRO A 300 -28.05 -10.65 3.17
C PRO A 300 -27.69 -9.15 3.23
N GLU A 301 -26.39 -8.84 3.29
CA GLU A 301 -25.81 -7.49 3.35
C GLU A 301 -25.84 -6.85 1.96
N LEU A 302 -27.03 -6.38 1.56
CA LEU A 302 -27.27 -5.75 0.27
C LEU A 302 -27.67 -4.30 0.44
N THR A 303 -27.17 -3.43 -0.43
CA THR A 303 -27.60 -2.03 -0.50
C THR A 303 -28.84 -1.92 -1.37
N SER A 304 -29.92 -1.37 -0.81
CA SER A 304 -31.13 -1.08 -1.59
C SER A 304 -31.00 0.30 -2.22
N VAL A 305 -31.22 0.40 -3.52
CA VAL A 305 -31.10 1.65 -4.28
C VAL A 305 -32.44 2.04 -4.91
N GLU A 306 -32.89 3.26 -4.66
CA GLU A 306 -34.08 3.87 -5.26
C GLU A 306 -33.71 5.12 -6.06
N ILE A 307 -33.95 5.11 -7.36
CA ILE A 307 -33.56 6.23 -8.23
C ILE A 307 -34.57 7.37 -8.10
N LEU A 308 -34.05 8.58 -7.90
CA LEU A 308 -34.82 9.81 -7.75
C LEU A 308 -34.96 10.55 -9.09
N ASP A 309 -33.83 10.88 -9.70
CA ASP A 309 -33.73 11.51 -11.02
C ASP A 309 -32.38 11.20 -11.68
N TYR A 310 -32.33 11.17 -13.02
CA TYR A 310 -31.10 10.94 -13.77
C TYR A 310 -31.15 11.58 -15.15
N THR A 311 -29.97 11.85 -15.69
CA THR A 311 -29.74 12.13 -17.10
C THR A 311 -28.77 11.08 -17.64
N GLN A 312 -28.97 10.61 -18.87
CA GLN A 312 -28.16 9.53 -19.45
C GLN A 312 -26.65 9.75 -19.35
N THR A 313 -26.18 11.00 -19.49
CA THR A 313 -24.74 11.32 -19.57
C THR A 313 -24.23 12.25 -18.49
N ASN A 314 -25.10 12.97 -17.77
CA ASN A 314 -24.68 14.11 -16.95
C ASN A 314 -24.72 13.81 -15.45
N HIS A 315 -25.76 13.13 -14.96
CA HIS A 315 -25.93 12.92 -13.53
C HIS A 315 -26.85 11.75 -13.23
N ILE A 316 -26.75 11.23 -12.01
CA ILE A 316 -27.70 10.30 -11.40
C ILE A 316 -27.87 10.66 -9.92
N ASN A 317 -29.10 10.68 -9.45
CA ASN A 317 -29.46 10.88 -8.06
C ASN A 317 -30.31 9.70 -7.59
N PHE A 318 -29.94 9.11 -6.46
CA PHE A 318 -30.64 7.97 -5.89
C PHE A 318 -30.53 7.95 -4.36
N GLU A 319 -31.46 7.27 -3.72
CA GLU A 319 -31.38 6.93 -2.30
C GLU A 319 -30.74 5.55 -2.16
N ALA A 320 -29.84 5.42 -1.18
CA ALA A 320 -29.24 4.15 -0.81
C ALA A 320 -29.57 3.85 0.66
N GLU A 321 -30.27 2.74 0.90
CA GLU A 321 -30.48 2.18 2.23
C GLU A 321 -29.47 1.05 2.45
N ILE A 322 -28.66 1.19 3.49
CA ILE A 322 -27.66 0.20 3.87
C ILE A 322 -28.28 -0.75 4.90
N ARG A 323 -28.05 -2.05 4.71
CA ARG A 323 -28.57 -3.11 5.58
C ARG A 323 -27.43 -4.01 6.05
N PHE A 324 -26.48 -3.43 6.77
CA PHE A 324 -25.46 -4.20 7.46
C PHE A 324 -25.98 -4.79 8.77
N ARG A 325 -25.25 -5.76 9.28
CA ARG A 325 -25.58 -6.43 10.53
C ARG A 325 -24.80 -5.75 11.65
N GLU A 326 -25.48 -4.89 12.39
CA GLU A 326 -24.88 -4.19 13.51
C GLU A 326 -24.58 -5.07 14.72
N ASP A 327 -23.66 -4.57 15.54
CA ASP A 327 -23.32 -5.15 16.83
C ASP A 327 -24.52 -5.20 17.78
N PRO A 328 -24.59 -6.20 18.67
CA PRO A 328 -25.75 -6.41 19.52
C PRO A 328 -25.96 -5.24 20.49
N GLY A 329 -27.01 -4.45 20.26
CA GLY A 329 -27.37 -3.29 21.08
C GLY A 329 -27.29 -1.95 20.34
N VAL A 330 -26.72 -1.93 19.14
CA VAL A 330 -26.66 -0.74 18.27
C VAL A 330 -27.77 -0.82 17.23
N VAL A 331 -28.55 0.27 17.09
CA VAL A 331 -29.57 0.40 16.05
C VAL A 331 -29.22 1.57 15.15
N GLN A 332 -28.84 1.25 13.92
CA GLN A 332 -28.55 2.23 12.87
C GLN A 332 -29.55 2.08 11.73
N VAL A 333 -30.23 3.18 11.42
CA VAL A 333 -31.14 3.27 10.28
C VAL A 333 -30.55 4.29 9.32
N GLU A 334 -29.86 3.80 8.31
CA GLU A 334 -29.02 4.61 7.46
C GLU A 334 -29.60 4.73 6.06
N THR A 335 -29.92 5.95 5.66
CA THR A 335 -30.38 6.22 4.30
C THR A 335 -29.65 7.43 3.76
N PHE A 336 -28.90 7.21 2.68
CA PHE A 336 -28.08 8.22 2.02
C PHE A 336 -28.77 8.73 0.77
N GLY A 337 -28.75 10.04 0.57
CA GLY A 337 -28.97 10.65 -0.73
C GLY A 337 -27.65 10.72 -1.49
N VAL A 338 -27.55 10.01 -2.61
CA VAL A 338 -26.34 9.95 -3.43
C VAL A 338 -26.56 10.73 -4.72
N SER A 339 -25.68 11.68 -5.00
CA SER A 339 -25.65 12.44 -6.26
C SER A 339 -24.29 12.28 -6.93
N LEU A 340 -24.28 11.73 -8.14
CA LEU A 340 -23.06 11.50 -8.93
C LEU A 340 -23.14 12.29 -10.23
N ASN A 341 -22.15 13.16 -10.45
CA ASN A 341 -22.08 14.02 -11.63
C ASN A 341 -20.99 13.54 -12.61
N ALA A 342 -21.18 13.83 -13.90
CA ALA A 342 -20.23 13.50 -14.97
C ALA A 342 -18.87 14.21 -14.83
N GLU A 343 -18.85 15.33 -14.12
CA GLU A 343 -17.62 16.06 -13.79
C GLU A 343 -16.72 15.32 -12.79
N GLY A 344 -17.23 14.29 -12.10
CA GLY A 344 -16.44 13.51 -11.16
C GLY A 344 -16.79 13.68 -9.69
N THR A 345 -17.59 14.70 -9.36
CA THR A 345 -17.98 14.96 -7.96
C THR A 345 -19.10 14.02 -7.52
N CYS A 346 -18.88 13.38 -6.39
CA CYS A 346 -19.87 12.55 -5.70
C CYS A 346 -20.29 13.26 -4.40
N PHE A 347 -21.60 13.38 -4.17
CA PHE A 347 -22.16 13.88 -2.92
C PHE A 347 -22.97 12.79 -2.23
N TYR A 348 -22.72 12.62 -0.93
CA TYR A 348 -23.44 11.71 -0.04
C TYR A 348 -24.07 12.54 1.06
N GLY A 349 -25.37 12.79 0.96
CA GLY A 349 -26.09 13.63 1.91
C GLY A 349 -27.05 12.83 2.78
N MET A 350 -27.09 13.16 4.07
CA MET A 350 -28.10 12.66 4.99
C MET A 350 -28.60 13.74 5.93
N GLN A 351 -29.87 13.65 6.30
CA GLN A 351 -30.47 14.44 7.36
C GLN A 351 -30.49 13.59 8.62
N VAL A 352 -29.86 14.08 9.69
CA VAL A 352 -29.88 13.39 10.99
C VAL A 352 -31.24 13.63 11.64
N GLU A 353 -31.99 12.55 11.88
CA GLU A 353 -33.33 12.61 12.49
C GLU A 353 -33.27 12.36 14.00
N ALA A 354 -32.40 11.44 14.45
CA ALA A 354 -32.17 11.19 15.86
C ALA A 354 -30.81 10.53 16.10
N VAL A 355 -30.23 10.80 17.27
CA VAL A 355 -29.00 10.16 17.77
C VAL A 355 -29.19 9.82 19.24
N MET A 356 -29.01 8.55 19.61
CA MET A 356 -29.28 8.05 20.96
C MET A 356 -30.69 8.46 21.43
N SER A 357 -30.80 9.22 22.53
CA SER A 357 -32.05 9.75 23.07
C SER A 357 -32.46 11.12 22.50
N ARG A 358 -31.61 11.76 21.69
CA ARG A 358 -31.83 13.10 21.13
C ARG A 358 -32.54 12.98 19.80
N VAL A 359 -33.71 13.61 19.68
CA VAL A 359 -34.50 13.62 18.44
C VAL A 359 -34.40 14.99 17.82
N LYS A 360 -33.82 15.04 16.61
CA LYS A 360 -33.70 16.20 15.70
C LYS A 360 -32.86 17.39 16.19
N ASP A 361 -33.00 17.75 17.46
CA ASP A 361 -32.42 18.94 18.07
C ASP A 361 -31.47 18.55 19.22
N ASN A 362 -30.59 19.49 19.59
CA ASN A 362 -29.53 19.33 20.60
C ASN A 362 -28.54 18.19 20.31
N ILE A 363 -28.14 18.02 19.05
CA ILE A 363 -27.16 17.00 18.66
C ILE A 363 -25.76 17.54 18.97
N SER A 364 -24.98 16.83 19.80
CA SER A 364 -23.59 17.18 20.13
C SER A 364 -22.63 16.92 18.97
N LEU A 365 -21.52 17.67 18.91
CA LEU A 365 -20.48 17.45 17.91
C LEU A 365 -19.73 16.13 18.12
N ASP A 366 -19.63 15.62 19.36
CA ASP A 366 -19.02 14.31 19.68
C ASP A 366 -19.80 13.13 19.10
N HIS A 367 -21.12 13.24 19.07
CA HIS A 367 -21.97 12.26 18.41
C HIS A 367 -21.84 12.34 16.89
N LEU A 368 -21.74 13.55 16.35
CA LEU A 368 -21.57 13.75 14.91
C LEU A 368 -20.22 13.26 14.41
N SER A 369 -19.14 13.44 15.17
CA SER A 369 -17.80 12.95 14.80
C SER A 369 -17.78 11.42 14.65
N ARG A 370 -18.52 10.70 15.51
CA ARG A 370 -18.71 9.24 15.41
C ARG A 370 -19.55 8.83 14.19
N ILE A 371 -20.69 9.48 13.96
CA ILE A 371 -21.52 9.21 12.78
C ILE A 371 -20.74 9.47 11.48
N LEU A 372 -19.86 10.48 11.46
CA LEU A 372 -19.05 10.78 10.27
C LEU A 372 -18.06 9.67 9.91
N VAL A 373 -17.64 8.83 10.87
CA VAL A 373 -16.82 7.65 10.58
C VAL A 373 -17.60 6.69 9.69
N ASP A 374 -18.81 6.31 10.13
CA ASP A 374 -19.72 5.38 9.44
C ASP A 374 -20.07 5.93 8.07
N VAL A 375 -20.56 7.17 8.01
CA VAL A 375 -20.88 7.88 6.76
C VAL A 375 -19.73 7.87 5.77
N GLN A 376 -18.48 8.06 6.21
CA GLN A 376 -17.33 8.02 5.31
C GLN A 376 -16.97 6.60 4.88
N GLN A 377 -17.06 5.58 5.73
CA GLN A 377 -16.75 4.20 5.34
C GLN A 377 -17.84 3.64 4.42
N ASP A 378 -19.10 3.85 4.78
CA ASP A 378 -20.26 3.31 4.07
C ASP A 378 -20.48 3.96 2.71
N SER A 379 -20.26 5.27 2.60
CA SER A 379 -20.30 5.93 1.29
C SER A 379 -19.23 5.39 0.33
N SER A 380 -18.07 4.94 0.83
CA SER A 380 -17.08 4.25 -0.02
C SER A 380 -17.63 2.90 -0.51
N SER A 381 -18.26 2.14 0.37
CA SER A 381 -18.86 0.83 0.07
C SER A 381 -20.01 0.93 -0.96
N ILE A 382 -20.89 1.92 -0.79
CA ILE A 382 -21.98 2.20 -1.74
C ILE A 382 -21.41 2.45 -3.14
N VAL A 383 -20.42 3.34 -3.25
CA VAL A 383 -19.91 3.75 -4.55
C VAL A 383 -19.04 2.68 -5.19
N ASP A 384 -18.27 1.93 -4.41
CA ASP A 384 -17.50 0.79 -4.91
C ASP A 384 -18.40 -0.31 -5.52
N SER A 385 -19.66 -0.40 -5.10
CA SER A 385 -20.68 -1.31 -5.66
C SER A 385 -21.29 -0.80 -6.97
N VAL A 386 -21.22 0.49 -7.24
CA VAL A 386 -21.88 1.15 -8.39
C VAL A 386 -20.90 1.49 -9.51
N ILE A 387 -19.63 1.79 -9.19
CA ILE A 387 -18.60 2.16 -10.16
C ILE A 387 -18.04 0.95 -10.92
N SER A 388 -17.44 1.21 -12.08
CA SER A 388 -16.82 0.18 -12.91
C SER A 388 -15.49 -0.34 -12.33
N GLN A 389 -15.09 -1.56 -12.70
CA GLN A 389 -13.77 -2.11 -12.33
C GLN A 389 -12.62 -1.20 -12.75
N TYR A 390 -12.71 -0.59 -13.94
CA TYR A 390 -11.70 0.33 -14.43
C TYR A 390 -11.52 1.54 -13.48
N GLN A 391 -12.61 2.11 -12.96
CA GLN A 391 -12.54 3.22 -12.00
C GLN A 391 -11.94 2.76 -10.66
N ARG A 392 -12.26 1.55 -10.21
CA ARG A 392 -11.61 0.96 -9.02
C ARG A 392 -10.10 0.86 -9.20
N ASP A 393 -9.63 0.41 -10.35
CA ASP A 393 -8.20 0.33 -10.67
C ASP A 393 -7.52 1.72 -10.67
N LEU A 394 -8.22 2.78 -11.13
CA LEU A 394 -7.72 4.16 -11.06
C LEU A 394 -7.59 4.64 -9.61
N LEU A 395 -8.58 4.36 -8.75
CA LEU A 395 -8.55 4.74 -7.34
C LEU A 395 -7.47 3.97 -6.59
N GLU A 396 -7.35 2.66 -6.79
CA GLU A 396 -6.30 1.80 -6.24
C GLU A 396 -4.90 2.38 -6.52
N LEU A 397 -4.69 2.88 -7.75
CA LEU A 397 -3.42 3.46 -8.16
C LEU A 397 -3.10 4.78 -7.45
N VAL A 398 -4.09 5.66 -7.27
CA VAL A 398 -3.90 6.98 -6.62
C VAL A 398 -3.71 6.81 -5.11
N PHE A 399 -4.45 5.90 -4.50
CA PHE A 399 -4.45 5.66 -3.06
C PHE A 399 -3.51 4.52 -2.61
N ILE A 400 -2.68 3.98 -3.51
CA ILE A 400 -1.63 2.98 -3.17
C ILE A 400 -2.22 1.73 -2.49
N GLY A 401 -3.33 1.23 -3.04
CA GLY A 401 -4.05 0.08 -2.49
C GLY A 401 -4.83 0.35 -1.20
N ASP A 402 -5.08 1.64 -0.88
CA ASP A 402 -5.97 2.08 0.20
C ASP A 402 -7.20 2.79 -0.35
N ALA A 403 -7.76 2.26 -1.45
CA ALA A 403 -8.95 2.78 -2.10
C ALA A 403 -10.23 2.81 -1.24
N PRO A 404 -10.45 1.99 -0.19
CA PRO A 404 -11.65 2.16 0.65
C PRO A 404 -11.57 3.40 1.58
N ASN A 405 -10.37 3.77 2.04
CA ASN A 405 -10.15 4.85 3.01
C ASN A 405 -9.80 6.19 2.33
N ARG A 406 -10.62 6.61 1.35
CA ARG A 406 -10.36 7.83 0.56
C ARG A 406 -10.60 9.09 1.38
N ASN A 407 -9.89 10.16 1.02
CA ASN A 407 -10.12 11.47 1.63
C ASN A 407 -11.43 12.06 1.12
N LYS A 408 -12.29 12.48 2.05
CA LYS A 408 -13.56 13.15 1.77
C LYS A 408 -13.62 14.49 2.49
N ILE A 409 -14.45 15.41 1.99
CA ILE A 409 -14.73 16.70 2.63
C ILE A 409 -16.12 16.66 3.23
N ASN A 410 -16.23 17.11 4.48
CA ASN A 410 -17.50 17.20 5.19
C ASN A 410 -18.10 18.60 5.03
N LEU A 411 -19.39 18.69 4.76
CA LEU A 411 -20.19 19.91 4.85
C LEU A 411 -21.32 19.65 5.82
N ILE A 412 -21.39 20.47 6.86
CA ILE A 412 -22.44 20.38 7.86
C ILE A 412 -23.28 21.65 7.78
N ILE A 413 -24.57 21.45 7.67
CA ILE A 413 -25.56 22.50 7.60
C ILE A 413 -26.50 22.31 8.79
N ALA A 414 -26.55 23.29 9.68
CA ALA A 414 -27.47 23.30 10.81
C ALA A 414 -28.31 24.58 10.78
N ASN A 415 -29.52 24.51 11.33
CA ASN A 415 -30.39 25.68 11.36
C ASN A 415 -30.05 26.62 12.53
N GLU A 416 -29.50 26.08 13.61
CA GLU A 416 -29.16 26.82 14.83
C GLU A 416 -28.01 26.11 15.55
N ILE A 417 -27.15 26.91 16.20
CA ILE A 417 -26.04 26.48 17.02
C ILE A 417 -26.26 27.01 18.45
N THR A 418 -26.04 26.15 19.44
CA THR A 418 -26.19 26.49 20.86
C THR A 418 -24.88 26.18 21.60
N PRO A 419 -24.29 27.13 22.34
CA PRO A 419 -24.68 28.55 22.46
C PRO A 419 -24.44 29.35 21.17
N HIS A 420 -25.31 30.32 20.89
CA HIS A 420 -25.13 31.26 19.77
C HIS A 420 -24.15 32.36 20.17
N LEU A 421 -22.98 32.37 19.54
CA LEU A 421 -21.88 33.30 19.77
C LEU A 421 -21.47 33.96 18.46
N THR A 422 -20.69 35.03 18.53
CA THR A 422 -20.10 35.64 17.33
C THR A 422 -18.94 34.79 16.79
N ALA A 423 -18.68 34.83 15.48
CA ALA A 423 -17.60 34.05 14.86
C ALA A 423 -16.23 34.24 15.51
N GLY A 424 -15.95 35.42 16.05
CA GLY A 424 -14.69 35.69 16.76
C GLY A 424 -14.59 34.97 18.12
N GLU A 425 -15.72 34.75 18.79
CA GLU A 425 -15.78 34.05 20.09
C GLU A 425 -15.66 32.54 19.92
N TYR A 426 -16.09 31.98 18.77
CA TYR A 426 -15.85 30.58 18.43
C TYR A 426 -14.38 30.24 18.14
N MET A 427 -13.53 31.24 17.88
CA MET A 427 -12.10 31.08 17.59
C MET A 427 -11.26 31.44 18.82
N ASP A 428 -11.56 30.81 19.95
CA ASP A 428 -10.97 31.08 21.26
C ASP A 428 -9.63 30.36 21.52
N LYS A 429 -9.18 29.49 20.60
CA LYS A 429 -8.09 28.52 20.81
C LYS A 429 -8.32 27.60 22.02
N GLY A 430 -9.56 27.45 22.45
CA GLY A 430 -9.95 26.72 23.64
C GLY A 430 -10.96 25.63 23.31
N GLU A 431 -11.92 25.47 24.20
CA GLU A 431 -12.96 24.45 24.18
C GLU A 431 -13.81 24.52 22.91
N TYR A 432 -14.29 25.71 22.51
CA TYR A 432 -15.14 25.85 21.32
C TYR A 432 -14.42 25.46 20.03
N GLU A 433 -13.15 25.88 19.88
CA GLU A 433 -12.36 25.53 18.69
C GLU A 433 -12.05 24.02 18.64
N ASN A 434 -11.78 23.40 19.79
CA ASN A 434 -11.52 21.97 19.90
C ASN A 434 -12.71 21.12 19.43
N GLU A 435 -13.93 21.52 19.80
CA GLU A 435 -15.17 20.87 19.37
C GLU A 435 -15.34 20.87 17.84
N PHE A 436 -15.12 22.01 17.20
CA PHE A 436 -15.19 22.08 15.74
C PHE A 436 -14.08 21.25 15.07
N LYS A 437 -12.87 21.21 15.65
CA LYS A 437 -11.75 20.42 15.10
C LYS A 437 -12.06 18.93 15.01
N GLN A 438 -12.90 18.40 15.90
CA GLN A 438 -13.32 17.00 15.85
C GLN A 438 -14.01 16.65 14.53
N VAL A 439 -14.79 17.59 13.98
CA VAL A 439 -15.75 17.34 12.90
C VAL A 439 -15.28 17.90 11.55
N ILE A 440 -14.72 19.11 11.53
CA ILE A 440 -14.24 19.79 10.32
C ILE A 440 -12.70 19.85 10.22
N GLY A 441 -11.98 19.26 11.18
CA GLY A 441 -10.51 19.32 11.28
C GLY A 441 -10.01 20.72 11.66
N ASP A 442 -8.69 20.95 11.56
CA ASP A 442 -8.06 22.23 11.92
C ASP A 442 -8.84 23.45 11.39
N THR A 443 -9.37 24.26 12.30
CA THR A 443 -10.14 25.47 11.99
C THR A 443 -9.21 26.54 11.42
N LYS A 444 -9.60 27.10 10.26
CA LYS A 444 -8.82 28.11 9.55
C LYS A 444 -9.34 29.52 9.82
N ALA A 445 -10.66 29.67 9.77
CA ALA A 445 -11.33 30.95 9.93
C ALA A 445 -12.82 30.73 10.22
N ALA A 446 -13.39 31.62 11.02
CA ALA A 446 -14.84 31.74 11.21
C ALA A 446 -15.30 33.14 10.76
N TYR A 447 -16.49 33.21 10.19
CA TYR A 447 -17.10 34.45 9.73
C TYR A 447 -18.60 34.47 10.01
N ASP A 448 -19.11 35.61 10.45
CA ASP A 448 -20.55 35.85 10.50
C ASP A 448 -21.04 36.34 9.13
N ILE A 449 -21.95 35.59 8.52
CA ILE A 449 -22.63 35.99 7.28
C ILE A 449 -23.76 36.98 7.64
N THR A 450 -24.52 36.66 8.68
CA THR A 450 -25.54 37.52 9.28
C THR A 450 -25.40 37.47 10.81
N GLU A 451 -26.24 38.19 11.56
CA GLU A 451 -26.26 38.10 13.02
C GLU A 451 -26.62 36.69 13.54
N GLN A 452 -27.25 35.86 12.71
CA GLN A 452 -27.72 34.51 13.05
C GLN A 452 -27.03 33.40 12.22
N ASP A 453 -26.39 33.76 11.11
CA ASP A 453 -25.74 32.80 10.22
C ASP A 453 -24.21 32.89 10.39
N SER A 454 -23.60 31.81 10.86
CA SER A 454 -22.14 31.69 11.06
C SER A 454 -21.55 30.63 10.13
N LEU A 455 -20.35 30.90 9.63
CA LEU A 455 -19.60 30.07 8.68
C LEU A 455 -18.22 29.75 9.25
N ILE A 456 -17.90 28.47 9.41
CA ILE A 456 -16.62 28.03 9.97
C ILE A 456 -15.89 27.14 8.97
N PHE A 457 -14.72 27.59 8.55
CA PHE A 457 -13.84 26.89 7.62
C PHE A 457 -12.88 25.97 8.37
N GLY A 458 -12.90 24.68 8.03
CA GLY A 458 -11.95 23.69 8.51
C GLY A 458 -10.93 23.27 7.46
N SER A 459 -10.04 22.35 7.86
CA SER A 459 -9.10 21.69 6.95
C SER A 459 -9.72 20.51 6.21
N GLN A 460 -10.69 19.84 6.83
CA GLN A 460 -11.38 18.64 6.32
C GLN A 460 -12.87 18.89 6.06
N GLY A 461 -13.37 20.10 6.33
CA GLY A 461 -14.78 20.41 6.14
C GLY A 461 -15.16 21.88 6.27
N LEU A 462 -16.46 22.13 6.14
CA LEU A 462 -17.11 23.43 6.26
C LEU A 462 -18.37 23.26 7.13
N LEU A 463 -18.55 24.15 8.10
CA LEU A 463 -19.77 24.22 8.90
C LEU A 463 -20.50 25.52 8.59
N VAL A 464 -21.79 25.41 8.26
CA VAL A 464 -22.70 26.55 8.09
C VAL A 464 -23.87 26.39 9.03
N CYS A 465 -24.02 27.33 9.95
CA CYS A 465 -25.09 27.34 10.93
C CYS A 465 -25.95 28.57 10.70
N GLY A 466 -27.28 28.39 10.66
CA GLY A 466 -28.23 29.49 10.68
C GLY A 466 -29.51 29.22 9.89
N PRO A 467 -30.59 29.99 10.13
CA PRO A 467 -31.91 29.72 9.57
C PRO A 467 -31.95 29.83 8.03
N HIS A 468 -31.02 30.59 7.44
CA HIS A 468 -30.95 30.78 5.98
C HIS A 468 -29.85 29.94 5.33
N ALA A 469 -29.13 29.10 6.08
CA ALA A 469 -27.98 28.34 5.59
C ALA A 469 -28.30 27.52 4.33
N ARG A 470 -29.50 26.95 4.25
CA ARG A 470 -29.96 26.12 3.11
C ARG A 470 -30.13 26.91 1.80
N ILE A 471 -30.34 28.22 1.86
CA ILE A 471 -30.45 29.07 0.65
C ILE A 471 -29.11 29.12 -0.08
N TYR A 472 -28.00 28.98 0.66
CA TYR A 472 -26.64 29.07 0.14
C TYR A 472 -26.08 27.74 -0.37
N GLU A 473 -26.86 26.66 -0.35
CA GLU A 473 -26.48 25.32 -0.87
C GLU A 473 -25.79 25.35 -2.24
N PRO A 474 -26.23 26.12 -3.27
CA PRO A 474 -25.55 26.13 -4.57
C PRO A 474 -24.09 26.59 -4.50
N LEU A 475 -23.80 27.60 -3.66
CA LEU A 475 -22.44 28.11 -3.48
C LEU A 475 -21.58 27.14 -2.68
N LEU A 476 -22.16 26.51 -1.65
CA LEU A 476 -21.47 25.53 -0.82
C LEU A 476 -21.13 24.26 -1.62
N CYS A 477 -22.05 23.78 -2.46
CA CYS A 477 -21.80 22.64 -3.35
C CYS A 477 -20.70 22.96 -4.37
N ALA A 478 -20.70 24.16 -4.95
CA ALA A 478 -19.64 24.60 -5.85
C ALA A 478 -18.28 24.67 -5.14
N TYR A 479 -18.23 25.21 -3.93
CA TYR A 479 -17.01 25.22 -3.10
C TYR A 479 -16.51 23.79 -2.82
N LEU A 480 -17.41 22.86 -2.48
CA LEU A 480 -17.07 21.46 -2.27
C LEU A 480 -16.47 20.81 -3.52
N GLN A 481 -17.05 21.01 -4.71
CA GLN A 481 -16.54 20.47 -5.97
C GLN A 481 -15.06 20.84 -6.20
N PHE A 482 -14.69 22.10 -6.02
CA PHE A 482 -13.30 22.52 -6.18
C PHE A 482 -12.40 22.01 -5.04
N THR A 483 -12.91 21.93 -3.81
CA THR A 483 -12.13 21.47 -2.66
C THR A 483 -11.82 19.97 -2.74
N THR A 484 -12.78 19.14 -3.17
CA THR A 484 -12.58 17.70 -3.35
C THR A 484 -11.60 17.41 -4.49
N LEU A 485 -11.67 18.17 -5.59
CA LEU A 485 -10.67 18.14 -6.65
C LEU A 485 -9.27 18.51 -6.14
N ASP A 486 -9.16 19.53 -5.28
CA ASP A 486 -7.87 19.92 -4.70
C ASP A 486 -7.27 18.79 -3.87
N LEU A 487 -8.07 18.16 -3.00
CA LEU A 487 -7.65 17.02 -2.20
C LEU A 487 -7.21 15.84 -3.06
N PHE A 488 -7.98 15.51 -4.10
CA PHE A 488 -7.62 14.43 -5.02
C PHE A 488 -6.30 14.74 -5.74
N LEU A 489 -6.11 15.98 -6.19
CA LEU A 489 -4.87 16.43 -6.83
C LEU A 489 -3.65 16.34 -5.90
N GLN A 490 -3.81 16.58 -4.60
CA GLN A 490 -2.74 16.40 -3.61
C GLN A 490 -2.30 14.93 -3.51
N ASN A 491 -3.26 14.00 -3.47
CA ASN A 491 -2.98 12.56 -3.45
C ASN A 491 -2.34 12.10 -4.77
N PHE A 492 -2.88 12.55 -5.90
CA PHE A 492 -2.34 12.29 -7.23
C PHE A 492 -0.89 12.77 -7.37
N PHE A 493 -0.58 13.99 -6.89
CA PHE A 493 0.78 14.50 -6.89
C PHE A 493 1.72 13.67 -6.02
N SER A 494 1.27 13.24 -4.84
CA SER A 494 2.04 12.34 -3.97
C SER A 494 2.36 11.02 -4.69
N ARG A 495 1.42 10.48 -5.47
CA ARG A 495 1.65 9.25 -6.26
C ARG A 495 2.69 9.44 -7.36
N ILE A 496 2.70 10.58 -8.06
CA ILE A 496 3.73 10.89 -9.07
C ILE A 496 5.13 10.92 -8.46
N TRP A 497 5.29 11.43 -7.24
CA TRP A 497 6.58 11.40 -6.55
C TRP A 497 7.06 9.98 -6.29
N ILE A 498 6.18 9.11 -5.79
CA ILE A 498 6.50 7.70 -5.55
C ILE A 498 6.89 7.01 -6.87
N LEU A 499 6.12 7.25 -7.94
CA LEU A 499 6.44 6.74 -9.28
C LEU A 499 7.82 7.20 -9.75
N ASN A 500 8.20 8.45 -9.52
CA ASN A 500 9.51 8.97 -9.89
C ASN A 500 10.65 8.29 -9.12
N ASP A 501 10.43 7.94 -7.86
CA ASP A 501 11.41 7.16 -7.09
C ASP A 501 11.46 5.70 -7.55
N ASP A 502 10.32 5.10 -7.92
CA ASP A 502 10.28 3.75 -8.52
C ASP A 502 11.00 3.70 -9.88
N LEU A 503 10.93 4.78 -10.68
CA LEU A 503 11.71 4.95 -11.91
C LEU A 503 13.21 5.01 -11.63
N LYS A 504 13.64 5.77 -10.61
CA LYS A 504 15.06 5.83 -10.19
C LYS A 504 15.55 4.46 -9.70
N ALA A 505 14.79 3.80 -8.84
CA ALA A 505 15.11 2.47 -8.33
C ALA A 505 15.18 1.44 -9.48
N SER A 506 14.30 1.56 -10.48
CA SER A 506 14.36 0.71 -11.67
C SER A 506 15.62 0.96 -12.50
N ASN A 507 16.10 2.20 -12.56
CA ASN A 507 17.36 2.54 -13.22
C ASN A 507 18.58 1.90 -12.54
N GLU A 508 18.57 1.79 -11.20
CA GLU A 508 19.61 1.07 -10.46
C GLU A 508 19.60 -0.43 -10.76
N VAL A 509 18.42 -1.04 -10.88
CA VAL A 509 18.28 -2.46 -11.27
C VAL A 509 18.79 -2.68 -12.69
N VAL A 510 18.56 -1.74 -13.61
CA VAL A 510 19.09 -1.81 -14.98
C VAL A 510 20.62 -1.75 -14.99
N ALA A 511 21.24 -0.94 -14.13
CA ALA A 511 22.68 -0.91 -13.98
C ALA A 511 23.26 -2.25 -13.47
N ALA A 512 22.47 -3.03 -12.74
CA ALA A 512 22.89 -4.35 -12.26
C ALA A 512 22.85 -5.46 -13.33
N ILE A 513 22.31 -5.22 -14.54
CA ILE A 513 22.21 -6.22 -15.63
C ILE A 513 23.58 -6.75 -16.05
N GLU A 514 24.63 -5.93 -15.95
CA GLU A 514 25.99 -6.33 -16.27
C GLU A 514 26.44 -7.53 -15.42
N TYR A 515 26.14 -7.48 -14.12
CA TYR A 515 26.59 -8.44 -13.10
C TYR A 515 25.57 -9.56 -12.83
N ASP A 516 24.26 -9.27 -12.93
CA ASP A 516 23.18 -10.21 -12.63
C ASP A 516 22.25 -10.44 -13.85
N PRO A 517 22.33 -11.62 -14.51
CA PRO A 517 21.47 -11.96 -15.64
C PRO A 517 19.96 -11.97 -15.30
N SER A 518 19.59 -12.21 -14.04
CA SER A 518 18.18 -12.21 -13.62
C SER A 518 17.59 -10.80 -13.55
N ALA A 519 18.45 -9.77 -13.43
CA ALA A 519 18.04 -8.37 -13.41
C ALA A 519 17.40 -7.93 -14.72
N LEU A 520 17.72 -8.58 -15.87
CA LEU A 520 17.09 -8.27 -17.15
C LEU A 520 15.60 -8.59 -17.16
N GLY A 521 15.23 -9.78 -16.67
CA GLY A 521 13.83 -10.19 -16.55
C GLY A 521 13.06 -9.29 -15.57
N ARG A 522 13.67 -9.00 -14.41
CA ARG A 522 13.10 -8.08 -13.41
C ARG A 522 12.90 -6.67 -13.97
N SER A 523 13.86 -6.15 -14.72
CA SER A 523 13.78 -4.82 -15.34
C SER A 523 12.65 -4.73 -16.37
N ARG A 524 12.46 -5.76 -17.20
CA ARG A 524 11.35 -5.81 -18.17
C ARG A 524 9.99 -5.85 -17.50
N ASN A 525 9.84 -6.66 -16.44
CA ASN A 525 8.59 -6.74 -15.69
C ASN A 525 8.29 -5.39 -15.01
N ARG A 526 9.29 -4.76 -14.37
CA ARG A 526 9.14 -3.42 -13.77
C ARG A 526 8.78 -2.35 -14.80
N LEU A 527 9.43 -2.34 -15.97
CA LEU A 527 9.09 -1.44 -17.07
C LEU A 527 7.64 -1.61 -17.52
N SER A 528 7.15 -2.85 -17.63
CA SER A 528 5.75 -3.10 -18.01
C SER A 528 4.78 -2.58 -16.96
N MET A 529 5.08 -2.79 -15.67
CA MET A 529 4.25 -2.27 -14.57
C MET A 529 4.23 -0.73 -14.58
N LEU A 530 5.41 -0.09 -14.59
CA LEU A 530 5.53 1.37 -14.62
C LEU A 530 4.89 2.00 -15.86
N SER A 531 4.96 1.33 -17.01
CA SER A 531 4.28 1.78 -18.24
C SER A 531 2.77 1.80 -18.06
N ASN A 532 2.20 0.74 -17.48
CA ASN A 532 0.76 0.68 -17.23
C ASN A 532 0.33 1.74 -16.22
N GLU A 533 1.07 1.91 -15.12
CA GLU A 533 0.80 2.95 -14.12
C GLU A 533 0.85 4.36 -14.73
N ILE A 534 1.85 4.65 -15.57
CA ILE A 534 1.98 5.93 -16.26
C ILE A 534 0.79 6.18 -17.20
N ILE A 535 0.33 5.16 -17.92
CA ILE A 535 -0.83 5.31 -18.82
C ILE A 535 -2.09 5.65 -18.02
N LEU A 536 -2.33 4.96 -16.90
CA LEU A 536 -3.50 5.20 -16.05
C LEU A 536 -3.46 6.57 -15.38
N LEU A 537 -2.29 7.01 -14.90
CA LEU A 537 -2.12 8.36 -14.35
C LEU A 537 -2.36 9.47 -15.38
N ASP A 538 -1.98 9.24 -16.65
CA ASP A 538 -2.23 10.19 -17.75
C ASP A 538 -3.74 10.31 -18.04
N GLN A 539 -4.47 9.20 -17.97
CA GLN A 539 -5.93 9.19 -18.12
C GLN A 539 -6.63 9.93 -16.97
N ILE A 540 -6.21 9.72 -15.72
CA ILE A 540 -6.72 10.45 -14.56
C ILE A 540 -6.51 11.96 -14.73
N LEU A 541 -5.34 12.37 -15.21
CA LEU A 541 -5.05 13.76 -15.50
C LEU A 541 -5.95 14.32 -16.60
N GLY A 542 -6.33 13.50 -17.59
CA GLY A 542 -7.35 13.83 -18.57
C GLY A 542 -8.69 14.17 -17.92
N TYR A 543 -9.21 13.28 -17.07
CA TYR A 543 -10.47 13.50 -16.33
C TYR A 543 -10.42 14.74 -15.43
N LEU A 544 -9.29 15.01 -14.77
CA LEU A 544 -9.13 16.22 -13.95
C LEU A 544 -9.21 17.51 -14.76
N ASN A 545 -8.64 17.52 -15.99
CA ASN A 545 -8.75 18.69 -16.87
C ASN A 545 -10.18 18.86 -17.38
N GLU A 546 -10.83 17.77 -17.81
CA GLU A 546 -12.22 17.80 -18.27
C GLU A 546 -13.17 18.27 -17.16
N ALA A 547 -12.98 17.80 -15.92
CA ALA A 547 -13.73 18.23 -14.75
C ALA A 547 -13.65 19.75 -14.53
N LEU A 548 -12.43 20.31 -14.54
CA LEU A 548 -12.21 21.76 -14.36
C LEU A 548 -12.78 22.63 -15.49
N GLU A 549 -12.95 22.06 -16.68
CA GLU A 549 -13.61 22.71 -17.81
C GLU A 549 -15.13 22.67 -17.68
N MET A 550 -15.69 21.54 -17.21
CA MET A 550 -17.14 21.35 -17.03
C MET A 550 -17.72 22.09 -15.83
N MET A 551 -16.96 22.25 -14.74
CA MET A 551 -17.45 22.90 -13.52
C MET A 551 -17.81 24.38 -13.75
N GLU A 552 -19.07 24.71 -13.49
CA GLU A 552 -19.61 26.07 -13.59
C GLU A 552 -19.60 26.76 -12.23
N ILE A 553 -19.20 28.03 -12.21
CA ILE A 553 -19.27 28.86 -11.00
C ILE A 553 -20.67 29.49 -10.95
N PRO A 554 -21.47 29.25 -9.89
CA PRO A 554 -22.77 29.88 -9.75
C PRO A 554 -22.67 31.41 -9.76
N PRO A 555 -23.66 32.14 -10.31
CA PRO A 555 -23.66 33.59 -10.29
C PRO A 555 -23.75 34.13 -8.85
N GLU A 556 -23.22 35.33 -8.64
CA GLU A 556 -23.28 36.01 -7.35
C GLU A 556 -24.74 36.21 -6.90
N PRO A 557 -25.12 35.82 -5.67
CA PRO A 557 -26.47 36.03 -5.16
C PRO A 557 -26.80 37.53 -5.04
N PRO A 558 -28.05 37.94 -5.28
CA PRO A 558 -28.44 39.35 -5.18
C PRO A 558 -28.39 39.88 -3.74
N GLU A 559 -28.56 39.02 -2.73
CA GLU A 559 -28.63 39.34 -1.31
C GLU A 559 -27.27 39.73 -0.72
N GLN A 560 -27.25 40.73 0.18
CA GLN A 560 -26.01 41.19 0.82
C GLN A 560 -25.26 40.07 1.57
N ALA A 561 -25.99 39.23 2.29
CA ALA A 561 -25.46 38.04 2.96
C ALA A 561 -24.82 37.07 1.96
N GLY A 562 -25.52 36.74 0.88
CA GLY A 562 -24.99 35.89 -0.19
C GLY A 562 -23.77 36.47 -0.92
N ARG A 563 -23.69 37.81 -1.09
CA ARG A 563 -22.49 38.47 -1.65
C ARG A 563 -21.30 38.36 -0.71
N SER A 564 -21.53 38.55 0.59
CA SER A 564 -20.47 38.38 1.59
C SER A 564 -19.93 36.95 1.55
N LEU A 565 -20.81 35.94 1.50
CA LEU A 565 -20.43 34.54 1.36
C LEU A 565 -19.64 34.27 0.07
N TYR A 566 -20.14 34.77 -1.07
CA TYR A 566 -19.46 34.62 -2.38
C TYR A 566 -18.04 35.19 -2.36
N GLN A 567 -17.86 36.37 -1.77
CA GLN A 567 -16.55 36.99 -1.62
C GLN A 567 -15.62 36.21 -0.68
N ARG A 568 -16.16 35.60 0.39
CA ARG A 568 -15.37 34.82 1.35
C ARG A 568 -14.94 33.46 0.82
N LEU A 569 -15.77 32.81 0.00
CA LEU A 569 -15.45 31.50 -0.58
C LEU A 569 -14.38 31.58 -1.67
N GLU A 570 -14.18 32.74 -2.30
CA GLU A 570 -13.17 33.00 -3.35
C GLU A 570 -13.08 31.89 -4.43
N ILE A 571 -14.22 31.32 -4.83
CA ILE A 571 -14.31 30.15 -5.73
C ILE A 571 -13.56 30.38 -7.06
N SER A 572 -13.64 31.59 -7.61
CA SER A 572 -12.91 31.95 -8.84
C SER A 572 -11.39 31.87 -8.65
N GLY A 573 -10.89 32.30 -7.49
CA GLY A 573 -9.46 32.20 -7.16
C GLY A 573 -9.02 30.75 -7.02
N MET A 574 -9.83 29.91 -6.35
CA MET A 574 -9.57 28.47 -6.22
C MET A 574 -9.48 27.78 -7.59
N ARG A 575 -10.41 28.06 -8.50
CA ARG A 575 -10.39 27.51 -9.86
C ARG A 575 -9.09 27.86 -10.60
N GLU A 576 -8.67 29.13 -10.57
CA GLU A 576 -7.41 29.53 -11.20
C GLU A 576 -6.18 28.85 -10.60
N GLN A 577 -6.14 28.70 -9.27
CA GLN A 577 -5.06 28.00 -8.58
C GLN A 577 -5.03 26.51 -8.96
N LEU A 578 -6.19 25.85 -8.99
CA LEU A 578 -6.32 24.45 -9.40
C LEU A 578 -5.85 24.25 -10.84
N ILE A 579 -6.26 25.11 -11.78
CA ILE A 579 -5.80 25.04 -13.17
C ILE A 579 -4.28 25.16 -13.26
N ARG A 580 -3.65 26.06 -12.49
CA ARG A 580 -2.18 26.19 -12.45
C ARG A 580 -1.53 24.91 -11.89
N ARG A 581 -2.07 24.34 -10.81
CA ARG A 581 -1.55 23.11 -10.20
C ARG A 581 -1.70 21.91 -11.12
N VAL A 582 -2.84 21.71 -11.77
CA VAL A 582 -3.04 20.62 -12.75
C VAL A 582 -2.08 20.75 -13.92
N ASN A 583 -1.86 21.96 -14.44
CA ASN A 583 -0.88 22.20 -15.49
C ASN A 583 0.56 21.94 -15.05
N ASP A 584 0.91 22.18 -13.80
CA ASP A 584 2.24 21.87 -13.27
C ASP A 584 2.43 20.35 -13.12
N VAL A 585 1.45 19.68 -12.55
CA VAL A 585 1.40 18.22 -12.42
C VAL A 585 1.50 17.53 -13.80
N LYS A 586 0.85 18.09 -14.83
CA LYS A 586 0.98 17.63 -16.22
C LYS A 586 2.43 17.66 -16.70
N LYS A 587 3.19 18.71 -16.39
CA LYS A 587 4.61 18.79 -16.76
C LYS A 587 5.41 17.68 -16.09
N ASN A 588 5.18 17.45 -14.79
CA ASN A 588 5.84 16.38 -14.06
C ASN A 588 5.51 15.01 -14.64
N MET A 589 4.25 14.78 -15.00
CA MET A 589 3.81 13.54 -15.64
C MET A 589 4.50 13.30 -17.01
N THR A 590 4.57 14.32 -17.85
CA THR A 590 5.29 14.22 -19.14
C THR A 590 6.79 14.00 -18.96
N ALA A 591 7.38 14.48 -17.86
CA ALA A 591 8.77 14.19 -17.53
C ALA A 591 8.95 12.72 -17.10
N SER A 592 8.05 12.17 -16.28
CA SER A 592 8.04 10.75 -15.90
C SER A 592 7.88 9.83 -17.11
N GLN A 593 7.01 10.18 -18.07
CA GLN A 593 6.86 9.47 -19.35
C GLN A 593 8.19 9.41 -20.12
N ARG A 594 8.86 10.55 -20.30
CA ARG A 594 10.17 10.61 -20.97
C ARG A 594 11.24 9.80 -20.25
N ASN A 595 11.24 9.81 -18.92
CA ASN A 595 12.17 9.02 -18.12
C ASN A 595 11.94 7.51 -18.32
N LEU A 596 10.70 7.06 -18.45
CA LEU A 596 10.37 5.68 -18.78
C LEU A 596 10.89 5.30 -20.18
N ASP A 597 10.72 6.19 -21.17
CA ASP A 597 11.22 5.96 -22.54
C ASP A 597 12.75 5.81 -22.56
N LEU A 598 13.46 6.67 -21.84
CA LEU A 598 14.92 6.57 -21.68
C LEU A 598 15.33 5.26 -20.99
N LEU A 599 14.61 4.85 -19.95
CA LEU A 599 14.88 3.60 -19.24
C LEU A 599 14.64 2.39 -20.15
N ARG A 600 13.58 2.43 -20.97
CA ARG A 600 13.27 1.40 -21.97
C ARG A 600 14.38 1.29 -23.00
N GLU A 601 14.84 2.41 -23.56
CA GLU A 601 15.97 2.45 -24.49
C GLU A 601 17.24 1.88 -23.84
N ARG A 602 17.53 2.26 -22.59
CA ARG A 602 18.68 1.72 -21.85
C ARG A 602 18.60 0.20 -21.68
N VAL A 603 17.44 -0.34 -21.32
CA VAL A 603 17.24 -1.80 -21.21
C VAL A 603 17.44 -2.52 -22.54
N GLU A 604 17.02 -1.90 -23.65
CA GLU A 604 17.25 -2.44 -24.99
C GLU A 604 18.74 -2.46 -25.35
N VAL A 605 19.46 -1.35 -25.09
CA VAL A 605 20.91 -1.28 -25.30
C VAL A 605 21.64 -2.33 -24.47
N GLU A 606 21.32 -2.48 -23.19
CA GLU A 606 21.95 -3.51 -22.33
C GLU A 606 21.62 -4.93 -22.78
N THR A 607 20.39 -5.18 -23.25
CA THR A 607 20.00 -6.46 -23.85
C THR A 607 20.90 -6.77 -25.06
N ASN A 608 21.08 -5.80 -25.95
CA ASN A 608 21.87 -5.95 -27.16
C ASN A 608 23.35 -6.17 -26.85
N ASN A 609 23.91 -5.41 -25.89
CA ASN A 609 25.29 -5.59 -25.41
C ASN A 609 25.50 -6.99 -24.85
N LYS A 610 24.58 -7.49 -24.02
CA LYS A 610 24.68 -8.84 -23.46
C LYS A 610 24.61 -9.93 -24.52
N SER A 611 23.72 -9.77 -25.52
CA SER A 611 23.60 -10.68 -26.66
C SER A 611 24.89 -10.72 -27.50
N ALA A 612 25.48 -9.54 -27.75
CA ALA A 612 26.76 -9.44 -28.46
C ALA A 612 27.90 -10.10 -27.68
N GLN A 613 27.99 -9.87 -26.36
CA GLN A 613 28.98 -10.51 -25.50
C GLN A 613 28.82 -12.04 -25.51
N MET A 614 27.59 -12.53 -25.37
CA MET A 614 27.30 -13.97 -25.42
C MET A 614 27.71 -14.58 -26.77
N THR A 615 27.48 -13.86 -27.88
CA THR A 615 27.89 -14.30 -29.22
C THR A 615 29.41 -14.40 -29.33
N LEU A 616 30.16 -13.42 -28.80
CA LEU A 616 31.62 -13.44 -28.77
C LEU A 616 32.18 -14.56 -27.88
N GLU A 617 31.57 -14.81 -26.73
CA GLU A 617 31.94 -15.92 -25.85
C GLU A 617 31.67 -17.27 -26.51
N LEU A 618 30.55 -17.43 -27.20
CA LEU A 618 30.26 -18.62 -28.01
C LEU A 618 31.27 -18.80 -29.14
N GLU A 619 31.65 -17.74 -29.84
CA GLU A 619 32.68 -17.81 -30.88
C GLU A 619 34.04 -18.22 -30.30
N LYS A 620 34.43 -17.67 -29.16
CA LYS A 620 35.68 -18.02 -28.46
C LYS A 620 35.67 -19.48 -28.01
N ASN A 621 34.58 -19.94 -27.39
CA ASN A 621 34.42 -21.33 -26.96
C ASN A 621 34.42 -22.27 -28.17
N THR A 622 33.78 -21.89 -29.27
CA THR A 622 33.79 -22.67 -30.52
C THR A 622 35.20 -22.76 -31.11
N LYS A 623 35.95 -21.65 -31.15
CA LYS A 623 37.35 -21.64 -31.59
C LYS A 623 38.23 -22.51 -30.70
N GLN A 624 38.05 -22.45 -29.38
CA GLN A 624 38.75 -23.31 -28.43
C GLN A 624 38.42 -24.80 -28.66
N LEU A 625 37.15 -25.14 -28.86
CA LEU A 625 36.74 -26.51 -29.19
C LEU A 625 37.35 -26.99 -30.52
N CYS A 626 37.37 -26.15 -31.55
CA CYS A 626 38.05 -26.46 -32.82
C CYS A 626 39.56 -26.67 -32.62
N ALA A 627 40.22 -25.80 -31.86
CA ALA A 627 41.65 -25.92 -31.56
C ALA A 627 41.96 -27.20 -30.77
N LEU A 628 41.14 -27.53 -29.77
CA LEU A 628 41.22 -28.80 -29.04
C LEU A 628 41.02 -30.00 -29.96
N GLN A 629 40.09 -29.91 -30.92
CA GLN A 629 39.87 -30.97 -31.90
C GLN A 629 41.05 -31.16 -32.86
N VAL A 630 41.69 -30.08 -33.30
CA VAL A 630 42.92 -30.14 -34.10
C VAL A 630 44.07 -30.74 -33.28
N ALA A 631 44.29 -30.27 -32.05
CA ALA A 631 45.32 -30.80 -31.17
C ALA A 631 45.11 -32.29 -30.85
N ASN A 632 43.87 -32.70 -30.62
CA ASN A 632 43.52 -34.11 -30.44
C ASN A 632 43.77 -34.90 -31.73
N GLY A 633 43.48 -34.32 -32.90
CA GLY A 633 43.83 -34.90 -34.20
C GLY A 633 45.34 -35.14 -34.37
N ASP A 634 46.16 -34.18 -33.96
CA ASP A 634 47.63 -34.28 -34.00
C ASP A 634 48.15 -35.29 -32.97
N ALA A 635 47.56 -35.33 -31.77
CA ALA A 635 47.85 -36.36 -30.77
C ALA A 635 47.57 -37.76 -31.35
N VAL A 636 46.41 -37.97 -31.98
CA VAL A 636 46.06 -39.22 -32.67
C VAL A 636 47.08 -39.54 -33.78
N ARG A 637 47.55 -38.54 -34.53
CA ARG A 637 48.56 -38.73 -35.57
C ARG A 637 49.91 -39.16 -35.00
N SER A 638 50.36 -38.53 -33.91
CA SER A 638 51.59 -38.90 -33.23
C SER A 638 51.53 -40.32 -32.67
N LEU A 639 50.36 -40.71 -32.11
CA LEU A 639 50.13 -42.04 -31.56
C LEU A 639 50.16 -43.12 -32.66
N LYS A 640 49.66 -42.80 -33.86
CA LYS A 640 49.79 -43.67 -35.06
C LYS A 640 51.24 -43.90 -35.47
N VAL A 641 52.06 -42.84 -35.46
CA VAL A 641 53.49 -42.95 -35.78
C VAL A 641 54.20 -43.83 -34.76
N LEU A 642 53.98 -43.58 -33.46
CA LEU A 642 54.56 -44.35 -32.37
C LEU A 642 54.18 -45.84 -32.47
N GLN A 643 52.91 -46.13 -32.78
CA GLN A 643 52.42 -47.49 -32.95
C GLN A 643 53.11 -48.21 -34.13
N THR A 644 53.40 -47.50 -35.21
CA THR A 644 54.11 -48.09 -36.37
C THR A 644 55.57 -48.40 -36.00
N ILE A 645 56.22 -47.53 -35.22
CA ILE A 645 57.57 -47.79 -34.71
C ILE A 645 57.57 -49.00 -33.77
N PHE A 646 56.63 -49.10 -32.82
CA PHE A 646 56.53 -50.25 -31.92
C PHE A 646 56.20 -51.55 -32.64
N ALA A 647 55.32 -51.52 -33.63
CA ALA A 647 55.06 -52.68 -34.49
C ALA A 647 56.35 -53.17 -35.18
N GLY A 648 57.20 -52.21 -35.55
CA GLY A 648 58.52 -52.49 -36.09
C GLY A 648 59.45 -53.19 -35.11
N MET A 649 59.56 -52.67 -33.88
CA MET A 649 60.39 -53.29 -32.84
C MET A 649 59.93 -54.71 -32.55
N ILE A 650 58.60 -54.94 -32.42
CA ILE A 650 58.03 -56.26 -32.20
C ILE A 650 58.34 -57.21 -33.38
N ALA A 651 58.37 -56.72 -34.62
CA ALA A 651 58.73 -57.53 -35.78
C ALA A 651 60.21 -57.95 -35.76
N PHE A 652 61.11 -57.06 -35.34
CA PHE A 652 62.52 -57.39 -35.12
C PHE A 652 62.69 -58.40 -33.98
N ASP A 653 62.03 -58.20 -32.84
CA ASP A 653 62.08 -59.14 -31.71
C ASP A 653 61.50 -60.51 -32.09
N PHE A 654 60.44 -60.55 -32.88
CA PHE A 654 59.84 -61.80 -33.33
C PHE A 654 60.74 -62.54 -34.33
N LEU A 655 61.36 -61.81 -35.26
CA LEU A 655 62.38 -62.39 -36.14
C LEU A 655 63.54 -62.94 -35.33
N ASP A 656 64.10 -62.15 -34.41
CA ASP A 656 65.20 -62.56 -33.54
C ASP A 656 64.83 -63.77 -32.68
N ARG A 657 63.59 -63.86 -32.20
CA ARG A 657 63.10 -65.03 -31.46
C ARG A 657 62.94 -66.28 -32.33
N ILE A 658 62.53 -66.13 -33.59
CA ILE A 658 62.43 -67.24 -34.56
C ILE A 658 63.82 -67.73 -34.99
N THR A 659 64.77 -66.80 -35.16
CA THR A 659 66.12 -67.09 -35.64
C THR A 659 67.14 -67.33 -34.52
N GLY A 660 66.78 -67.02 -33.29
CA GLY A 660 67.58 -67.32 -32.11
C GLY A 660 67.64 -68.81 -31.83
N ASP A 661 68.66 -69.22 -31.08
CA ASP A 661 69.07 -70.62 -30.86
C ASP A 661 68.01 -71.54 -30.21
N TRP A 662 66.82 -71.03 -29.89
CA TRP A 662 65.87 -71.74 -29.04
C TRP A 662 64.55 -72.19 -29.67
N THR A 663 64.22 -71.90 -30.94
CA THR A 663 62.89 -72.37 -31.43
C THR A 663 62.70 -72.84 -32.88
N VAL A 664 63.56 -72.59 -33.89
CA VAL A 664 63.32 -73.14 -35.27
C VAL A 664 64.58 -73.55 -36.05
N VAL A 665 65.81 -73.24 -35.59
CA VAL A 665 67.04 -73.47 -36.38
C VAL A 665 67.57 -74.93 -36.28
N ASP A 666 67.04 -75.77 -35.39
CA ASP A 666 67.56 -77.13 -35.13
C ASP A 666 67.02 -78.22 -36.09
N SER A 667 66.21 -77.86 -37.08
CA SER A 667 65.79 -78.79 -38.14
C SER A 667 66.82 -78.85 -39.27
N ALA A 668 67.31 -80.05 -39.58
CA ALA A 668 68.43 -80.31 -40.51
C ALA A 668 68.29 -79.75 -41.93
N TRP A 669 67.07 -79.42 -42.39
CA TRP A 669 66.84 -78.85 -43.72
C TRP A 669 66.94 -77.31 -43.75
N LEU A 670 66.97 -76.64 -42.60
CA LEU A 670 66.90 -75.18 -42.48
C LEU A 670 68.20 -74.57 -41.94
N SER A 671 68.97 -75.32 -41.13
CA SER A 671 70.27 -74.90 -40.58
C SER A 671 71.32 -74.64 -41.68
N GLU A 672 71.40 -75.51 -42.69
CA GLU A 672 72.38 -75.42 -43.78
C GLU A 672 72.13 -74.18 -44.67
N PHE A 673 70.87 -73.80 -44.87
CA PHE A 673 70.46 -72.58 -45.58
C PHE A 673 70.68 -71.31 -44.74
N PHE A 674 70.46 -71.38 -43.42
CA PHE A 674 70.60 -70.22 -42.53
C PHE A 674 72.07 -69.84 -42.29
N GLU A 675 72.97 -70.82 -42.12
CA GLU A 675 74.39 -70.55 -41.90
C GLU A 675 75.11 -70.00 -43.14
N THR A 676 74.77 -70.48 -44.34
CA THR A 676 75.42 -70.03 -45.59
C THR A 676 74.86 -68.71 -46.13
N VAL A 677 73.57 -68.42 -45.96
CA VAL A 677 72.94 -67.23 -46.58
C VAL A 677 72.89 -66.03 -45.63
N ILE A 678 72.77 -66.24 -44.32
CA ILE A 678 72.44 -65.18 -43.35
C ILE A 678 73.63 -64.80 -42.45
N LYS A 679 74.45 -65.74 -41.97
CA LYS A 679 75.61 -65.43 -41.10
C LYS A 679 76.79 -64.79 -41.85
N GLU A 680 77.02 -65.13 -43.12
CA GLU A 680 78.13 -64.56 -43.91
C GLU A 680 77.82 -63.17 -44.50
N ASN A 681 76.54 -62.81 -44.69
CA ASN A 681 76.14 -61.56 -45.34
C ASN A 681 75.22 -60.70 -44.45
N VAL A 682 75.82 -59.90 -43.56
CA VAL A 682 75.14 -58.97 -42.65
C VAL A 682 74.14 -58.05 -43.37
N LEU A 683 74.46 -57.62 -44.59
CA LEU A 683 73.60 -56.77 -45.43
C LEU A 683 72.31 -57.49 -45.89
N LEU A 684 72.38 -58.81 -46.11
CA LEU A 684 71.25 -59.61 -46.58
C LEU A 684 70.27 -59.90 -45.43
N TRP A 685 70.79 -60.16 -44.23
CA TRP A 685 69.98 -60.24 -43.00
C TRP A 685 69.27 -58.91 -42.68
N PHE A 686 69.98 -57.78 -42.84
CA PHE A 686 69.37 -56.46 -42.72
C PHE A 686 68.24 -56.25 -43.73
N ALA A 687 68.43 -56.68 -44.99
CA ALA A 687 67.39 -56.58 -46.02
C ALA A 687 66.15 -57.43 -45.69
N VAL A 688 66.33 -58.68 -45.21
CA VAL A 688 65.23 -59.55 -44.77
C VAL A 688 64.49 -58.93 -43.57
N SER A 689 65.23 -58.39 -42.61
CA SER A 689 64.64 -57.75 -41.43
C SER A 689 63.87 -56.47 -41.79
N MET A 690 64.37 -55.69 -42.76
CA MET A 690 63.66 -54.54 -43.31
C MET A 690 62.38 -54.94 -44.06
N ILE A 691 62.39 -56.06 -44.80
CA ILE A 691 61.19 -56.58 -45.47
C ILE A 691 60.13 -57.01 -44.45
N ALA A 692 60.54 -57.71 -43.38
CA ALA A 692 59.63 -58.10 -42.31
C ALA A 692 59.06 -56.89 -41.56
N TRP A 693 59.88 -55.87 -41.31
CA TRP A 693 59.44 -54.60 -40.76
C TRP A 693 58.37 -53.92 -41.64
N VAL A 694 58.60 -53.83 -42.95
CA VAL A 694 57.63 -53.27 -43.90
C VAL A 694 56.33 -54.07 -43.91
N LEU A 695 56.40 -55.40 -43.87
CA LEU A 695 55.23 -56.27 -43.81
C LEU A 695 54.42 -56.10 -42.51
N ALA A 696 55.11 -56.04 -41.36
CA ALA A 696 54.47 -55.82 -40.07
C ALA A 696 53.85 -54.42 -39.96
N ALA A 697 54.58 -53.39 -40.40
CA ALA A 697 54.08 -52.01 -40.50
C ALA A 697 52.86 -51.92 -41.42
N PHE A 698 52.89 -52.61 -42.56
CA PHE A 698 51.76 -52.68 -43.50
C PHE A 698 50.56 -53.40 -42.88
N ALA A 699 50.77 -54.53 -42.19
CA ALA A 699 49.70 -55.28 -41.53
C ALA A 699 49.03 -54.47 -40.40
N VAL A 700 49.82 -53.80 -39.57
CA VAL A 700 49.31 -52.93 -38.49
C VAL A 700 48.60 -51.71 -39.08
N SER A 701 49.17 -51.06 -40.09
CA SER A 701 48.55 -49.92 -40.77
C SER A 701 47.22 -50.31 -41.44
N LYS A 702 47.16 -51.45 -42.14
CA LYS A 702 45.94 -51.95 -42.80
C LYS A 702 44.87 -52.35 -41.78
N ARG A 703 45.25 -53.03 -40.69
CA ARG A 703 44.32 -53.41 -39.61
C ARG A 703 43.80 -52.17 -38.89
N MET A 704 44.65 -51.18 -38.65
CA MET A 704 44.25 -49.90 -38.05
C MET A 704 43.37 -49.09 -38.99
N PHE A 705 43.63 -49.09 -40.29
CA PHE A 705 42.74 -48.48 -41.29
C PHE A 705 41.35 -49.11 -41.26
N LEU A 706 41.27 -50.45 -41.22
CA LEU A 706 40.00 -51.18 -41.10
C LEU A 706 39.28 -50.91 -39.77
N LEU A 707 39.99 -50.88 -38.64
CA LEU A 707 39.41 -50.58 -37.33
C LEU A 707 38.95 -49.12 -37.24
N ASN A 708 39.76 -48.17 -37.73
CA ASN A 708 39.41 -46.75 -37.81
C ASN A 708 38.27 -46.50 -38.80
N TRP A 709 38.17 -47.28 -39.88
CA TRP A 709 37.02 -47.26 -40.80
C TRP A 709 35.76 -47.79 -40.12
N ARG A 710 35.87 -48.84 -39.29
CA ARG A 710 34.75 -49.35 -38.48
C ARG A 710 34.39 -48.45 -37.30
N SER A 711 35.35 -47.73 -36.72
CA SER A 711 35.16 -46.86 -35.55
C SER A 711 34.77 -45.43 -35.91
N ARG A 712 35.02 -44.99 -37.15
CA ARG A 712 34.41 -43.79 -37.73
C ARG A 712 32.94 -44.09 -37.94
N GLY A 713 32.18 -43.94 -36.86
CA GLY A 713 30.73 -44.04 -36.86
C GLY A 713 30.11 -43.20 -37.98
N THR A 714 28.90 -43.63 -38.34
CA THR A 714 28.01 -43.06 -39.36
C THR A 714 28.20 -41.57 -39.64
N THR A 715 28.71 -41.25 -40.83
CA THR A 715 28.69 -39.91 -41.40
C THR A 715 27.24 -39.50 -41.66
N LYS A 716 26.65 -38.67 -40.80
CA LYS A 716 25.34 -38.05 -41.07
C LYS A 716 25.54 -36.84 -41.99
N LEU A 717 25.14 -36.99 -43.25
CA LEU A 717 25.16 -35.94 -44.26
C LEU A 717 23.75 -35.34 -44.32
N HIS A 718 23.57 -34.11 -43.82
CA HIS A 718 22.34 -33.36 -44.02
C HIS A 718 22.39 -32.70 -45.40
N ILE A 719 21.67 -33.28 -46.36
CA ILE A 719 21.49 -32.72 -47.70
C ILE A 719 20.08 -32.14 -47.75
N THR A 720 19.98 -30.83 -47.93
CA THR A 720 18.68 -30.17 -48.18
C THR A 720 18.45 -30.14 -49.69
N ILE A 721 17.56 -31.01 -50.18
CA ILE A 721 17.19 -31.08 -51.59
C ILE A 721 15.82 -30.42 -51.76
N ASN A 722 15.77 -29.23 -52.37
CA ASN A 722 14.52 -28.62 -52.79
C ASN A 722 14.05 -29.23 -54.11
N ARG A 723 13.24 -30.29 -54.03
CA ARG A 723 12.53 -30.93 -55.16
C ARG A 723 11.09 -31.21 -54.77
N ASN A 724 10.19 -31.23 -55.74
CA ASN A 724 8.81 -31.67 -55.53
C ASN A 724 8.83 -33.13 -55.06
N ILE A 725 8.22 -33.40 -53.89
CA ILE A 725 8.24 -34.71 -53.24
C ILE A 725 6.90 -35.41 -53.51
N ASP A 726 6.97 -36.69 -53.87
CA ASP A 726 5.79 -37.56 -53.97
C ASP A 726 5.38 -38.01 -52.56
N THR A 727 4.26 -37.47 -52.07
CA THR A 727 3.81 -37.61 -50.68
C THR A 727 3.40 -39.04 -50.32
N GLY A 728 2.98 -39.84 -51.30
CA GLY A 728 2.61 -41.24 -51.09
C GLY A 728 3.82 -42.09 -50.67
N LYS A 729 4.91 -41.99 -51.43
CA LYS A 729 6.16 -42.75 -51.17
C LYS A 729 6.90 -42.28 -49.92
N LEU A 730 6.79 -40.99 -49.58
CA LEU A 730 7.36 -40.46 -48.34
C LEU A 730 6.71 -41.09 -47.11
N ARG A 731 5.40 -41.36 -47.15
CA ARG A 731 4.66 -42.00 -46.07
C ARG A 731 5.09 -43.46 -45.86
N GLU A 732 5.27 -44.22 -46.94
CA GLU A 732 5.83 -45.58 -46.90
C GLU A 732 7.23 -45.59 -46.29
N LEU A 733 8.11 -44.68 -46.73
CA LEU A 733 9.48 -44.57 -46.23
C LEU A 733 9.53 -44.23 -44.72
N ILE A 734 8.61 -43.39 -44.23
CA ILE A 734 8.51 -43.04 -42.81
C ILE A 734 7.97 -44.23 -41.98
N GLN A 735 7.14 -45.09 -42.57
CA GLN A 735 6.60 -46.28 -41.90
C GLN A 735 7.61 -47.43 -41.81
N GLU A 736 8.47 -47.62 -42.82
CA GLU A 736 9.48 -48.69 -42.82
C GLU A 736 10.69 -48.41 -41.92
N LYS A 737 10.96 -47.16 -41.55
CA LYS A 737 12.18 -46.81 -40.82
C LYS A 737 12.03 -47.01 -39.31
N GLU A 738 12.87 -47.88 -38.75
CA GLU A 738 12.92 -48.19 -37.31
C GLU A 738 13.28 -46.94 -36.48
N LYS A 739 12.33 -46.49 -35.64
CA LYS A 739 12.41 -45.22 -34.88
C LYS A 739 13.42 -45.33 -33.74
N THR A 740 14.65 -44.91 -33.99
CA THR A 740 15.67 -44.76 -32.94
C THR A 740 15.87 -43.27 -32.64
N ILE A 741 15.21 -42.83 -31.56
CA ILE A 741 15.32 -41.53 -30.87
C ILE A 741 14.54 -40.38 -31.54
N GLU A 742 13.47 -39.96 -30.86
CA GLU A 742 12.68 -38.76 -31.18
C GLU A 742 12.75 -37.82 -29.97
N GLU A 743 13.38 -36.65 -30.14
CA GLU A 743 13.29 -35.54 -29.19
C GLU A 743 12.50 -34.44 -29.90
N ARG A 744 11.23 -34.24 -29.51
CA ARG A 744 10.38 -33.18 -30.05
C ARG A 744 10.35 -32.00 -29.09
N ARG A 745 10.89 -30.85 -29.52
CA ARG A 745 10.44 -29.54 -29.04
C ARG A 745 9.47 -28.96 -30.06
N TYR A 746 8.21 -28.82 -29.65
CA TYR A 746 7.23 -28.03 -30.39
C TYR A 746 7.47 -26.55 -30.10
N GLU A 747 8.05 -25.82 -31.03
CA GLU A 747 7.86 -24.37 -31.11
C GLU A 747 6.72 -24.10 -32.07
N GLY A 748 5.55 -23.85 -31.49
CA GLY A 748 4.37 -23.41 -32.22
C GLY A 748 4.57 -21.98 -32.73
N LYS A 749 4.50 -21.81 -34.05
CA LYS A 749 3.61 -20.87 -34.74
C LYS A 749 3.99 -20.79 -36.22
N ARG A 750 3.09 -21.23 -37.10
CA ARG A 750 2.60 -20.38 -38.19
C ARG A 750 1.32 -20.93 -38.82
N GLN A 751 0.40 -19.98 -38.92
CA GLN A 751 -0.92 -19.96 -39.54
C GLN A 751 -1.05 -20.78 -40.82
N LEU A 752 -2.18 -21.46 -40.95
CA LEU A 752 -2.87 -21.66 -42.22
C LEU A 752 -4.18 -20.88 -42.16
N VAL A 753 -4.47 -20.20 -43.27
CA VAL A 753 -5.78 -19.65 -43.64
C VAL A 753 -6.84 -20.74 -43.61
#